data_AF-A0A4S9LHW5-F1
#
_entry.id   AF-A0A4S9LHW5-F1
#
_cell.length_a   1.000
_cell.length_b   1.000
_cell.length_c   1.000
_cell.angle_alpha   90.00
_cell.angle_beta   90.00
_cell.angle_gamma   90.00
#
_symmetry.space_group_name_H-M   'P 1'
#
loop_
_entity.id
_entity.type
_entity.pdbx_description
1 polymer ?
#
loop_
_entity_poly.entity_id
_entity_poly.type
_entity_poly.pdbx_seq_one_letter_code
_entity_poly.pdbx_strand_id
1 'polypeptide(L)'
;MAFYETNLAVLAAVSAYLLYQQHQSEKQSLVTDAESGVKGTLGQDAIRRFKRAFFPAYGLVCAADWLQGPHIYALYKYHKHLPETTVAALYASGFVAGAISASFVGQLADKHGRKNACLLYCVIYSLSCFSMLSDDLLVLFAGRACGGVSTTLLYSVFETWMIAEYHNQALDAYGLSLGSMFGKMTTLSGVVAIVSGVLGDLLVRYLDSKTSPFMASIVCLILAFLFMSKNWNENYGDNANSKDKDGEYTDLSNVLMDTRILSVGLASCFFEGSMYMFVFFWSAALSTVHTAVDFASPLPFGVVFSCYMCAMMLGSTIFTLVPPSNDKANYILKMVLTSASVCFLSSILLKNEALVFWAFCLFEVCVGAYFPSMASLKGRLIQDGNRGRIYGILRLPLNLFVIAAHSLAEEGDQHRRSTEPPALLHTAQPPDALKQSSTSSMAPLSKHFDDYTGPDCITPCPNEVLHNICSNLHFDVVKNFRLVCRIFGKIGNDHLNAQAHVCFKRTSFQELQRLSTSDLRKSIRSLCFDANRYNEQFTFEKWRRVVRVTSNIGRSQENQDAYDRFRHYYVDQDAIVQEDLHVESIATLLRNCPKLHTVEIWSAYEDLRIMQKAVPVFADAGISPRSRRGNFVHGVHAIKDVMQAANQTRTRLKRLFAGRLSQTLFHLEAVDTEIIKTGLEKVECLSLEIDEPDPTTNFEATSWDKLSEGALSKLLGAASDVRYLSVCSRDSWSPAMATLYLNHIFGKHVFHYLRALHLRSVATNSKGLSKILIEHKETLRYVHLTNFNMVNNNDNWNDFFNVMCQQLPQARKFLLYGDWKGGNGASWSFGHISDGKSSLRTHAMDRYIRKGGDLPTTDEKCRQQIPNCRVVERSLRRPDIASRPGHPGFRRLVNASEHTEYIDEPDSDPECLSEDEDEDLKFWKAHL
;
A
#
# COMPACT_ATOMS: atom_id res chain seq x y z
N MET A 1 -15.15 -21.99 -42.40
CA MET A 1 -13.89 -22.77 -42.29
C MET A 1 -12.69 -21.99 -42.84
N ALA A 2 -12.68 -21.58 -44.13
CA ALA A 2 -11.53 -20.89 -44.74
C ALA A 2 -11.05 -19.62 -44.00
N PHE A 3 -11.97 -18.84 -43.41
CA PHE A 3 -11.61 -17.64 -42.63
C PHE A 3 -10.68 -17.96 -41.44
N TYR A 4 -11.06 -18.91 -40.58
CA TYR A 4 -10.27 -19.26 -39.40
C TYR A 4 -8.96 -19.96 -39.76
N GLU A 5 -8.95 -20.84 -40.75
CA GLU A 5 -7.75 -21.53 -41.21
C GLU A 5 -6.73 -20.56 -41.83
N THR A 6 -7.19 -19.56 -42.58
CA THR A 6 -6.33 -18.51 -43.15
C THR A 6 -5.72 -17.64 -42.04
N ASN A 7 -6.53 -17.20 -41.08
CA ASN A 7 -6.03 -16.42 -39.94
C ASN A 7 -5.05 -17.22 -39.07
N LEU A 8 -5.29 -18.53 -38.88
CA LEU A 8 -4.36 -19.41 -38.18
C LEU A 8 -3.02 -19.46 -38.90
N ALA A 9 -3.01 -19.67 -40.22
CA ALA A 9 -1.78 -19.72 -40.99
C ALA A 9 -0.96 -18.42 -40.87
N VAL A 10 -1.62 -17.27 -40.92
CA VAL A 10 -0.98 -15.96 -40.75
C VAL A 10 -0.42 -15.79 -39.33
N LEU A 11 -1.23 -16.04 -38.30
CA LEU A 11 -0.82 -15.90 -36.90
C LEU A 11 0.30 -16.88 -36.52
N ALA A 12 0.25 -18.11 -37.03
CA ALA A 12 1.29 -19.11 -36.84
C ALA A 12 2.59 -18.70 -37.53
N ALA A 13 2.53 -18.18 -38.76
CA ALA A 13 3.72 -17.69 -39.48
C ALA A 13 4.37 -16.50 -38.75
N VAL A 14 3.58 -15.54 -38.27
CA VAL A 14 4.08 -14.41 -37.46
C VAL A 14 4.71 -14.91 -36.16
N SER A 15 4.06 -15.82 -35.45
CA SER A 15 4.58 -16.39 -34.19
C SER A 15 5.88 -17.15 -34.42
N ALA A 16 5.97 -17.95 -35.49
CA ALA A 16 7.17 -18.67 -35.88
C ALA A 16 8.32 -17.72 -36.24
N TYR A 17 8.03 -16.63 -36.96
CA TYR A 17 9.02 -15.60 -37.28
C TYR A 17 9.58 -14.91 -36.04
N LEU A 18 8.72 -14.56 -35.08
CA LEU A 18 9.14 -13.93 -33.83
C LEU A 18 9.95 -14.87 -32.94
N LEU A 19 9.54 -16.14 -32.83
CA LEU A 19 10.34 -17.17 -32.16
C LEU A 19 11.70 -17.34 -32.82
N TYR A 20 11.75 -17.29 -34.15
CA TYR A 20 13.01 -17.35 -34.89
C TYR A 20 13.90 -16.13 -34.59
N GLN A 21 13.35 -14.91 -34.54
CA GLN A 21 14.10 -13.72 -34.14
C GLN A 21 14.62 -13.80 -32.71
N GLN A 22 13.78 -14.25 -31.76
CA GLN A 22 14.18 -14.45 -30.37
C GLN A 22 15.31 -15.47 -30.27
N HIS A 23 15.21 -16.58 -31.00
CA HIS A 23 16.24 -17.60 -31.04
C HIS A 23 17.55 -17.09 -31.65
N GLN A 24 17.49 -16.25 -32.69
CA GLN A 24 18.68 -15.61 -33.26
C GLN A 24 19.33 -14.64 -32.28
N SER A 25 18.56 -13.85 -31.55
CA SER A 25 19.07 -12.93 -30.51
C SER A 25 19.72 -13.68 -29.33
N GLU A 26 19.10 -14.78 -28.87
CA GLU A 26 19.69 -15.69 -27.87
C GLU A 26 20.97 -16.37 -28.38
N LYS A 27 20.99 -16.81 -29.65
CA LYS A 27 22.18 -17.41 -30.24
C LYS A 27 23.33 -16.41 -30.33
N GLN A 28 23.05 -15.16 -30.68
CA GLN A 28 24.07 -14.12 -30.78
C GLN A 28 24.66 -13.75 -29.42
N SER A 29 23.85 -13.67 -28.37
CA SER A 29 24.33 -13.47 -26.99
C SER A 29 25.14 -14.67 -26.46
N LEU A 30 24.70 -15.90 -26.75
CA LEU A 30 25.42 -17.12 -26.38
C LEU A 30 26.77 -17.27 -27.10
N VAL A 31 26.90 -16.78 -28.33
CA VAL A 31 28.19 -16.77 -29.06
C VAL A 31 29.17 -15.80 -28.41
N THR A 32 28.71 -14.62 -27.98
CA THR A 32 29.53 -13.65 -27.24
C THR A 32 29.97 -14.19 -25.87
N ASP A 33 29.10 -14.93 -25.17
CA ASP A 33 29.45 -15.58 -23.91
C ASP A 33 30.37 -16.81 -24.09
N ALA A 34 30.22 -17.56 -25.19
CA ALA A 34 31.05 -18.72 -25.50
C ALA A 34 32.51 -18.36 -25.85
N GLU A 35 32.76 -17.16 -26.37
CA GLU A 35 34.11 -16.63 -26.58
C GLU A 35 34.84 -16.33 -25.25
N SER A 36 34.13 -16.34 -24.11
CA SER A 36 34.67 -16.01 -22.78
C SER A 36 34.88 -17.21 -21.83
N GLY A 37 34.51 -18.45 -22.20
CA GLY A 37 34.62 -19.57 -21.26
C GLY A 37 34.62 -20.98 -21.87
N VAL A 38 35.67 -21.75 -21.58
CA VAL A 38 35.78 -23.19 -21.88
C VAL A 38 34.85 -23.98 -20.94
N LYS A 39 33.69 -24.44 -21.44
CA LYS A 39 32.86 -25.44 -20.73
C LYS A 39 32.91 -26.78 -21.47
N GLY A 40 33.41 -27.81 -20.78
CA GLY A 40 33.76 -29.12 -21.35
C GLY A 40 32.57 -29.93 -21.89
N THR A 41 32.88 -30.81 -22.85
CA THR A 41 31.96 -31.74 -23.56
C THR A 41 31.10 -32.60 -22.64
N LEU A 42 31.65 -33.06 -21.51
CA LEU A 42 30.93 -33.88 -20.50
C LEU A 42 29.72 -33.17 -19.88
N GLY A 43 29.82 -31.85 -19.63
CA GLY A 43 28.72 -31.06 -19.08
C GLY A 43 27.58 -30.86 -20.06
N GLN A 44 27.89 -30.73 -21.36
CA GLN A 44 26.89 -30.59 -22.42
C GLN A 44 26.06 -31.87 -22.60
N ASP A 45 26.67 -33.05 -22.45
CA ASP A 45 25.98 -34.33 -22.52
C ASP A 45 25.02 -34.55 -21.35
N ALA A 46 25.41 -34.17 -20.13
CA ALA A 46 24.54 -34.21 -18.95
C ALA A 46 23.31 -33.29 -19.13
N ILE A 47 23.52 -32.06 -19.59
CA ILE A 47 22.45 -31.10 -19.92
C ILE A 47 21.51 -31.67 -21.00
N ARG A 48 22.04 -32.32 -22.03
CA ARG A 48 21.23 -32.89 -23.12
C ARG A 48 20.40 -34.08 -22.64
N ARG A 49 20.96 -34.94 -21.77
CA ARG A 49 20.24 -36.07 -21.16
C ARG A 49 19.08 -35.58 -20.29
N PHE A 50 19.32 -34.59 -19.44
CA PHE A 50 18.27 -33.99 -18.62
C PHE A 50 17.13 -33.40 -19.46
N LYS A 51 17.46 -32.61 -20.48
CA LYS A 51 16.46 -32.04 -21.41
C LYS A 51 15.64 -33.11 -22.14
N ARG A 52 16.29 -34.20 -22.56
CA ARG A 52 15.62 -35.35 -23.22
C ARG A 52 14.75 -36.16 -22.25
N ALA A 53 15.03 -36.14 -20.95
CA ALA A 53 14.23 -36.80 -19.95
C ALA A 53 12.98 -35.97 -19.55
N PHE A 54 13.10 -34.64 -19.49
CA PHE A 54 12.00 -33.79 -19.00
C PHE A 54 11.03 -33.33 -20.10
N PHE A 55 11.54 -32.75 -21.20
CA PHE A 55 10.68 -32.06 -22.17
C PHE A 55 9.69 -32.98 -22.91
N PRO A 56 10.04 -34.21 -23.33
CA PRO A 56 9.06 -35.10 -23.95
C PRO A 56 7.92 -35.48 -23.00
N ALA A 57 8.24 -35.76 -21.73
CA ALA A 57 7.24 -36.06 -20.71
C ALA A 57 6.31 -34.87 -20.48
N TYR A 58 6.87 -33.67 -20.27
CA TYR A 58 6.13 -32.42 -20.09
C TYR A 58 5.25 -32.09 -21.32
N GLY A 59 5.80 -32.26 -22.53
CA GLY A 59 5.06 -32.04 -23.77
C GLY A 59 3.85 -32.96 -23.92
N LEU A 60 3.96 -34.24 -23.56
CA LEU A 60 2.85 -35.19 -23.62
C LEU A 60 1.74 -34.88 -22.60
N VAL A 61 2.10 -34.50 -21.36
CA VAL A 61 1.09 -34.13 -20.36
C VAL A 61 0.41 -32.81 -20.70
N CYS A 62 1.15 -31.82 -21.21
CA CYS A 62 0.54 -30.59 -21.74
C CYS A 62 -0.35 -30.86 -22.94
N ALA A 63 0.04 -31.78 -23.84
CA ALA A 63 -0.79 -32.14 -24.99
C ALA A 63 -2.14 -32.70 -24.53
N ALA A 64 -2.15 -33.58 -23.53
CA ALA A 64 -3.39 -34.15 -22.98
C ALA A 64 -4.34 -33.08 -22.40
N ASP A 65 -3.80 -32.02 -21.82
CA ASP A 65 -4.58 -30.89 -21.28
C ASP A 65 -5.15 -30.00 -22.39
N TRP A 66 -4.30 -29.64 -23.36
CA TRP A 66 -4.70 -28.75 -24.46
C TRP A 66 -5.58 -29.42 -25.52
N LEU A 67 -5.52 -30.74 -25.68
CA LEU A 67 -6.38 -31.50 -26.59
C LEU A 67 -7.86 -31.43 -26.19
N GLN A 68 -8.16 -31.39 -24.89
CA GLN A 68 -9.55 -31.38 -24.40
C GLN A 68 -10.12 -29.97 -24.20
N GLY A 69 -9.29 -29.02 -23.75
CA GLY A 69 -9.72 -27.67 -23.37
C GLY A 69 -10.76 -27.02 -24.29
N PRO A 70 -10.54 -27.00 -25.62
CA PRO A 70 -11.45 -26.35 -26.57
C PRO A 70 -12.82 -27.02 -26.71
N HIS A 71 -12.91 -28.32 -26.40
CA HIS A 71 -14.08 -29.15 -26.71
C HIS A 71 -14.98 -29.40 -25.50
N ILE A 72 -14.50 -29.13 -24.28
CA ILE A 72 -15.23 -29.43 -23.03
C ILE A 72 -16.59 -28.73 -22.96
N TYR A 73 -16.66 -27.42 -23.21
CA TYR A 73 -17.92 -26.66 -23.15
C TYR A 73 -18.90 -27.19 -24.20
N ALA A 74 -18.42 -27.34 -25.43
CA ALA A 74 -19.22 -27.81 -26.55
C ALA A 74 -19.77 -29.23 -26.32
N LEU A 75 -19.00 -30.11 -25.67
CA LEU A 75 -19.46 -31.45 -25.32
C LEU A 75 -20.60 -31.40 -24.29
N TYR A 76 -20.49 -30.59 -23.24
CA TYR A 76 -21.53 -30.52 -22.21
C TYR A 76 -22.81 -29.84 -22.68
N LYS A 77 -22.72 -28.69 -23.35
CA LYS A 77 -23.90 -27.95 -23.81
C LYS A 77 -24.54 -28.58 -25.05
N TYR A 78 -23.75 -28.89 -26.08
CA TYR A 78 -24.30 -29.29 -27.38
C TYR A 78 -24.44 -30.79 -27.58
N HIS A 79 -23.64 -31.63 -26.89
CA HIS A 79 -23.73 -33.09 -27.04
C HIS A 79 -24.49 -33.75 -25.88
N LYS A 80 -24.23 -33.34 -24.65
CA LYS A 80 -24.95 -33.85 -23.46
C LYS A 80 -26.22 -33.08 -23.12
N HIS A 81 -26.53 -32.03 -23.88
CA HIS A 81 -27.75 -31.22 -23.73
C HIS A 81 -27.99 -30.71 -22.29
N LEU A 82 -26.92 -30.38 -21.57
CA LEU A 82 -27.02 -29.88 -20.20
C LEU A 82 -27.42 -28.39 -20.18
N PRO A 83 -28.26 -27.96 -19.21
CA PRO A 83 -28.54 -26.54 -18.98
C PRO A 83 -27.25 -25.76 -18.72
N GLU A 84 -27.16 -24.50 -19.18
CA GLU A 84 -25.94 -23.69 -18.97
C GLU A 84 -25.57 -23.53 -17.51
N THR A 85 -26.58 -23.45 -16.62
CA THR A 85 -26.37 -23.41 -15.16
C THR A 85 -25.67 -24.66 -14.62
N THR A 86 -25.99 -25.84 -15.18
CA THR A 86 -25.35 -27.11 -14.82
C THR A 86 -23.93 -27.19 -15.39
N VAL A 87 -23.73 -26.71 -16.61
CA VAL A 87 -22.39 -26.60 -17.23
C VAL A 87 -21.51 -25.66 -16.42
N ALA A 88 -22.03 -24.50 -16.00
CA ALA A 88 -21.33 -23.56 -15.13
C ALA A 88 -20.98 -24.19 -13.77
N ALA A 89 -21.91 -24.92 -13.14
CA ALA A 89 -21.66 -25.64 -11.89
C ALA A 89 -20.57 -26.71 -12.04
N LEU A 90 -20.55 -27.45 -13.16
CA LEU A 90 -19.50 -28.42 -13.46
C LEU A 90 -18.12 -27.77 -13.60
N TYR A 91 -18.03 -26.63 -14.29
CA TYR A 91 -16.78 -25.86 -14.37
C TYR A 91 -16.35 -25.31 -13.00
N ALA A 92 -17.28 -24.74 -12.24
CA ALA A 92 -17.03 -24.23 -10.89
C ALA A 92 -16.51 -25.34 -9.96
N SER A 93 -17.06 -26.56 -10.03
CA SER A 93 -16.60 -27.69 -9.23
C SER A 93 -15.14 -28.07 -9.51
N GLY A 94 -14.70 -27.99 -10.77
CA GLY A 94 -13.30 -28.21 -11.13
C GLY A 94 -12.38 -27.12 -10.57
N PHE A 95 -12.78 -25.85 -10.65
CA PHE A 95 -12.01 -24.74 -10.06
C PHE A 95 -11.94 -24.84 -8.53
N VAL A 96 -13.04 -25.20 -7.86
CA VAL A 96 -13.08 -25.42 -6.40
C VAL A 96 -12.14 -26.56 -6.00
N ALA A 97 -12.20 -27.70 -6.71
CA ALA A 97 -11.30 -28.82 -6.46
C ALA A 97 -9.83 -28.46 -6.71
N GLY A 98 -9.53 -27.70 -7.76
CA GLY A 98 -8.21 -27.16 -8.04
C GLY A 98 -7.70 -26.23 -6.92
N ALA A 99 -8.54 -25.30 -6.46
CA ALA A 99 -8.21 -24.37 -5.38
C ALA A 99 -7.92 -25.09 -4.06
N ILE A 100 -8.77 -26.04 -3.66
CA ILE A 100 -8.61 -26.81 -2.42
C ILE A 100 -7.34 -27.68 -2.49
N SER A 101 -7.12 -28.34 -3.63
CA SER A 101 -5.95 -29.19 -3.83
C SER A 101 -4.63 -28.42 -3.83
N ALA A 102 -4.61 -27.17 -4.30
CA ALA A 102 -3.42 -26.33 -4.32
C ALA A 102 -2.81 -26.08 -2.93
N SER A 103 -3.61 -26.16 -1.86
CA SER A 103 -3.14 -25.95 -0.49
C SER A 103 -2.30 -27.12 0.08
N PHE A 104 -2.49 -28.35 -0.41
CA PHE A 104 -1.85 -29.54 0.18
C PHE A 104 -1.07 -30.42 -0.82
N VAL A 105 -1.39 -30.37 -2.12
CA VAL A 105 -0.78 -31.27 -3.12
C VAL A 105 0.74 -31.14 -3.18
N GLY A 106 1.28 -29.92 -3.04
CA GLY A 106 2.73 -29.71 -3.01
C GLY A 106 3.42 -30.42 -1.83
N GLN A 107 2.88 -30.26 -0.62
CA GLN A 107 3.40 -30.93 0.58
C GLN A 107 3.26 -32.46 0.50
N LEU A 108 2.17 -32.93 -0.09
CA LEU A 108 1.92 -34.35 -0.28
C LEU A 108 2.91 -34.97 -1.27
N ALA A 109 3.21 -34.26 -2.36
CA ALA A 109 4.20 -34.64 -3.36
C ALA A 109 5.62 -34.67 -2.77
N ASP A 110 5.96 -33.70 -1.93
CA ASP A 110 7.24 -33.67 -1.23
C ASP A 110 7.42 -34.86 -0.27
N LYS A 111 6.33 -35.31 0.37
CA LYS A 111 6.35 -36.44 1.32
C LYS A 111 6.33 -37.82 0.65
N HIS A 112 5.52 -38.00 -0.41
CA HIS A 112 5.30 -39.32 -1.04
C HIS A 112 6.12 -39.53 -2.32
N GLY A 113 6.91 -38.54 -2.72
CA GLY A 113 7.72 -38.56 -3.92
C GLY A 113 7.08 -37.76 -5.06
N ARG A 114 7.86 -36.87 -5.66
CA ARG A 114 7.42 -35.97 -6.74
C ARG A 114 7.15 -36.74 -8.04
N LYS A 115 7.91 -37.80 -8.35
CA LYS A 115 7.64 -38.65 -9.53
C LYS A 115 6.32 -39.40 -9.36
N ASN A 116 6.08 -40.02 -8.19
CA ASN A 116 4.81 -40.68 -7.91
C ASN A 116 3.61 -39.74 -8.03
N ALA A 117 3.73 -38.48 -7.61
CA ALA A 117 2.69 -37.48 -7.79
C ALA A 117 2.46 -37.11 -9.27
N CYS A 118 3.50 -37.04 -10.11
CA CYS A 118 3.34 -36.89 -11.56
C CYS A 118 2.70 -38.12 -12.23
N LEU A 119 2.96 -39.32 -11.74
CA LEU A 119 2.28 -40.54 -12.21
C LEU A 119 0.80 -40.56 -11.78
N LEU A 120 0.51 -40.11 -10.56
CA LEU A 120 -0.84 -39.95 -10.04
C LEU A 120 -1.65 -38.95 -10.90
N TYR A 121 -1.03 -37.87 -11.37
CA TYR A 121 -1.64 -36.95 -12.33
C TYR A 121 -2.16 -37.69 -13.56
N CYS A 122 -1.35 -38.55 -14.19
CA CYS A 122 -1.77 -39.29 -15.38
C CYS A 122 -2.99 -40.18 -15.10
N VAL A 123 -3.05 -40.81 -13.93
CA VAL A 123 -4.17 -41.68 -13.53
C VAL A 123 -5.43 -40.86 -13.27
N ILE A 124 -5.36 -39.84 -12.42
CA ILE A 124 -6.50 -39.00 -12.05
C ILE A 124 -7.04 -38.27 -13.29
N TYR A 125 -6.17 -37.80 -14.18
CA TYR A 125 -6.61 -37.10 -15.38
C TYR A 125 -7.22 -38.04 -16.43
N SER A 126 -6.73 -39.28 -16.51
CA SER A 126 -7.38 -40.31 -17.32
C SER A 126 -8.80 -40.61 -16.81
N LEU A 127 -9.00 -40.68 -15.49
CA LEU A 127 -10.34 -40.85 -14.88
C LEU A 127 -11.26 -39.67 -15.22
N SER A 128 -10.74 -38.43 -15.18
CA SER A 128 -11.49 -37.26 -15.65
C SER A 128 -11.88 -37.37 -17.12
N CYS A 129 -11.00 -37.87 -17.99
CA CYS A 129 -11.33 -38.06 -19.41
C CYS A 129 -12.38 -39.18 -19.58
N PHE A 130 -12.27 -40.29 -18.86
CA PHE A 130 -13.24 -41.38 -18.91
C PHE A 130 -14.63 -40.96 -18.43
N SER A 131 -14.74 -40.09 -17.42
CA SER A 131 -16.04 -39.57 -16.97
C SER A 131 -16.84 -38.88 -18.08
N MET A 132 -16.17 -38.33 -19.09
CA MET A 132 -16.83 -37.66 -20.22
C MET A 132 -17.66 -38.62 -21.06
N LEU A 133 -17.38 -39.93 -20.99
CA LEU A 133 -18.15 -40.97 -21.65
C LEU A 133 -19.47 -41.30 -20.92
N SER A 134 -19.60 -40.94 -19.64
CA SER A 134 -20.80 -41.21 -18.83
C SER A 134 -21.80 -40.06 -18.88
N ASP A 135 -23.08 -40.36 -18.98
CA ASP A 135 -24.16 -39.35 -18.95
C ASP A 135 -24.70 -39.09 -17.52
N ASP A 136 -24.18 -39.83 -16.53
CA ASP A 136 -24.52 -39.60 -15.12
C ASP A 136 -23.87 -38.31 -14.59
N LEU A 137 -24.71 -37.42 -14.04
CA LEU A 137 -24.27 -36.12 -13.52
C LEU A 137 -23.26 -36.24 -12.36
N LEU A 138 -23.43 -37.21 -11.46
CA LEU A 138 -22.50 -37.41 -10.34
C LEU A 138 -21.13 -37.85 -10.85
N VAL A 139 -21.10 -38.73 -11.86
CA VAL A 139 -19.85 -39.16 -12.50
C VAL A 139 -19.17 -37.97 -13.20
N LEU A 140 -19.93 -37.07 -13.83
CA LEU A 140 -19.40 -35.85 -14.44
C LEU A 140 -18.84 -34.87 -13.39
N PHE A 141 -19.52 -34.67 -12.26
CA PHE A 141 -19.02 -33.85 -11.15
C PHE A 141 -17.74 -34.44 -10.53
N ALA A 142 -17.72 -35.75 -10.27
CA ALA A 142 -16.53 -36.43 -9.78
C ALA A 142 -15.37 -36.31 -10.79
N GLY A 143 -15.68 -36.48 -12.08
CA GLY A 143 -14.75 -36.25 -13.19
C GLY A 143 -14.13 -34.86 -13.17
N ARG A 144 -14.95 -33.82 -13.03
CA ARG A 144 -14.46 -32.43 -12.95
C ARG A 144 -13.66 -32.14 -11.70
N ALA A 145 -14.03 -32.72 -10.55
CA ALA A 145 -13.22 -32.62 -9.34
C ALA A 145 -11.83 -33.27 -9.54
N CYS A 146 -11.77 -34.46 -10.14
CA CYS A 146 -10.52 -35.10 -10.54
C CYS A 146 -9.71 -34.24 -11.51
N GLY A 147 -10.36 -33.65 -12.51
CA GLY A 147 -9.76 -32.69 -13.44
C GLY A 147 -9.10 -31.51 -12.71
N GLY A 148 -9.81 -30.88 -11.76
CA GLY A 148 -9.27 -29.79 -10.94
C GLY A 148 -8.01 -30.19 -10.15
N VAL A 149 -8.04 -31.34 -9.47
CA VAL A 149 -6.87 -31.87 -8.75
C VAL A 149 -5.70 -32.13 -9.69
N SER A 150 -5.97 -32.64 -10.88
CA SER A 150 -4.94 -32.91 -11.88
C SER A 150 -4.30 -31.62 -12.42
N THR A 151 -5.08 -30.56 -12.67
CA THR A 151 -4.55 -29.25 -13.08
C THR A 151 -3.59 -28.70 -12.04
N THR A 152 -3.92 -28.84 -10.75
CA THR A 152 -3.01 -28.48 -9.66
C THR A 152 -1.71 -29.27 -9.70
N LEU A 153 -1.78 -30.59 -9.89
CA LEU A 153 -0.60 -31.45 -9.99
C LEU A 153 0.29 -31.05 -11.19
N LEU A 154 -0.31 -30.77 -12.36
CA LEU A 154 0.39 -30.40 -13.59
C LEU A 154 1.26 -29.15 -13.40
N TYR A 155 0.68 -28.09 -12.81
CA TYR A 155 1.38 -26.81 -12.65
C TYR A 155 2.28 -26.72 -11.42
N SER A 156 2.22 -27.67 -10.48
CA SER A 156 3.02 -27.62 -9.25
C SER A 156 4.11 -28.69 -9.18
N VAL A 157 3.75 -29.95 -9.41
CA VAL A 157 4.65 -31.08 -9.15
C VAL A 157 5.70 -31.24 -10.25
N PHE A 158 5.33 -31.00 -11.52
CA PHE A 158 6.27 -31.10 -12.64
C PHE A 158 7.39 -30.06 -12.55
N GLU A 159 7.05 -28.83 -12.16
CA GLU A 159 8.02 -27.76 -11.92
C GLU A 159 8.94 -28.10 -10.75
N THR A 160 8.38 -28.52 -9.61
CA THR A 160 9.18 -28.85 -8.42
C THR A 160 10.07 -30.08 -8.64
N TRP A 161 9.63 -31.09 -9.40
CA TRP A 161 10.48 -32.22 -9.80
C TRP A 161 11.68 -31.75 -10.63
N MET A 162 11.43 -30.87 -11.61
CA MET A 162 12.47 -30.29 -12.48
C MET A 162 13.52 -29.52 -11.69
N ILE A 163 13.09 -28.67 -10.74
CA ILE A 163 14.00 -27.90 -9.88
C ILE A 163 14.85 -28.83 -8.99
N ALA A 164 14.25 -29.84 -8.37
CA ALA A 164 15.00 -30.79 -7.53
C ALA A 164 16.03 -31.57 -8.34
N GLU A 165 15.65 -32.10 -9.50
CA GLU A 165 16.58 -32.87 -10.34
C GLU A 165 17.70 -31.98 -10.89
N TYR A 166 17.40 -30.72 -11.20
CA TYR A 166 18.38 -29.73 -11.63
C TYR A 166 19.48 -29.48 -10.58
N HIS A 167 19.08 -29.33 -9.30
CA HIS A 167 20.02 -29.17 -8.20
C HIS A 167 20.74 -30.48 -7.83
N ASN A 168 20.04 -31.63 -7.85
CA ASN A 168 20.65 -32.95 -7.60
C ASN A 168 21.78 -33.26 -8.60
N GLN A 169 21.63 -32.85 -9.86
CA GLN A 169 22.64 -33.02 -10.90
C GLN A 169 23.67 -31.88 -10.98
N ALA A 170 23.59 -30.89 -10.08
CA ALA A 170 24.44 -29.70 -10.03
C ALA A 170 24.59 -28.99 -11.40
N LEU A 171 23.49 -28.89 -12.16
CA LEU A 171 23.50 -28.40 -13.54
C LEU A 171 23.87 -26.91 -13.66
N ASP A 172 23.78 -26.16 -12.57
CA ASP A 172 24.31 -24.81 -12.40
C ASP A 172 25.82 -24.74 -12.73
N ALA A 173 26.59 -25.72 -12.23
CA ALA A 173 28.04 -25.79 -12.44
C ALA A 173 28.41 -26.02 -13.91
N TYR A 174 27.52 -26.66 -14.68
CA TYR A 174 27.67 -26.87 -16.12
C TYR A 174 27.16 -25.71 -16.98
N GLY A 175 26.64 -24.63 -16.36
CA GLY A 175 26.22 -23.41 -17.06
C GLY A 175 24.80 -23.41 -17.60
N LEU A 176 23.95 -24.35 -17.21
CA LEU A 176 22.53 -24.30 -17.55
C LEU A 176 21.85 -23.33 -16.59
N SER A 177 21.27 -22.23 -17.07
CA SER A 177 20.45 -21.33 -16.23
C SER A 177 19.04 -21.90 -16.04
N LEU A 178 18.55 -21.92 -14.79
CA LEU A 178 17.18 -22.32 -14.44
C LEU A 178 16.12 -21.46 -15.16
N GLY A 179 16.37 -20.16 -15.31
CA GLY A 179 15.50 -19.26 -16.07
C GLY A 179 15.34 -19.66 -17.54
N SER A 180 16.40 -20.19 -18.17
CA SER A 180 16.33 -20.71 -19.54
C SER A 180 15.49 -22.00 -19.64
N MET A 181 15.45 -22.82 -18.59
CA MET A 181 14.59 -24.01 -18.54
C MET A 181 13.11 -23.63 -18.45
N PHE A 182 12.76 -22.68 -17.58
CA PHE A 182 11.39 -22.16 -17.48
C PHE A 182 10.93 -21.51 -18.78
N GLY A 183 11.76 -20.70 -19.43
CA GLY A 183 11.44 -20.12 -20.72
C GLY A 183 11.12 -21.17 -21.78
N LYS A 184 11.93 -22.23 -21.86
CA LYS A 184 11.71 -23.36 -22.78
C LYS A 184 10.45 -24.16 -22.46
N MET A 185 10.12 -24.33 -21.18
CA MET A 185 8.90 -25.02 -20.72
C MET A 185 7.65 -24.26 -21.18
N THR A 186 7.62 -22.94 -21.01
CA THR A 186 6.52 -22.08 -21.45
C THR A 186 6.37 -22.08 -22.98
N THR A 187 7.48 -21.94 -23.72
CA THR A 187 7.45 -22.00 -25.19
C THR A 187 6.96 -23.36 -25.69
N LEU A 188 7.42 -24.45 -25.07
CA LEU A 188 6.96 -25.80 -25.43
C LEU A 188 5.46 -25.95 -25.19
N SER A 189 4.94 -25.48 -24.04
CA SER A 189 3.50 -25.53 -23.76
C SER A 189 2.69 -24.76 -24.80
N GLY A 190 3.14 -23.56 -25.21
CA GLY A 190 2.46 -22.76 -26.23
C GLY A 190 2.43 -23.46 -27.60
N VAL A 191 3.56 -24.01 -28.05
CA VAL A 191 3.64 -24.77 -29.31
C VAL A 191 2.74 -26.02 -29.25
N VAL A 192 2.78 -26.76 -28.15
CA VAL A 192 1.94 -27.95 -27.95
C VAL A 192 0.46 -27.57 -27.94
N ALA A 193 0.08 -26.43 -27.35
CA ALA A 193 -1.31 -25.96 -27.35
C ALA A 193 -1.82 -25.67 -28.77
N ILE A 194 -1.02 -25.00 -29.61
CA ILE A 194 -1.36 -24.72 -31.02
C ILE A 194 -1.55 -26.01 -31.80
N VAL A 195 -0.61 -26.95 -31.68
CA VAL A 195 -0.66 -28.25 -32.38
C VAL A 195 -1.85 -29.09 -31.90
N SER A 196 -2.09 -29.12 -30.58
CA SER A 196 -3.18 -29.88 -29.97
C SER A 196 -4.56 -29.37 -30.39
N GLY A 197 -4.74 -28.06 -30.54
CA GLY A 197 -5.98 -27.48 -31.07
C GLY A 197 -6.28 -27.92 -32.52
N VAL A 198 -5.27 -27.91 -33.39
CA VAL A 198 -5.41 -28.38 -34.78
C VAL A 198 -5.67 -29.89 -34.83
N LEU A 199 -4.92 -30.69 -34.07
CA LEU A 199 -5.10 -32.13 -33.99
C LEU A 199 -6.47 -32.51 -33.42
N GLY A 200 -6.96 -31.82 -32.40
CA GLY A 200 -8.28 -32.02 -31.82
C GLY A 200 -9.39 -31.81 -32.86
N ASP A 201 -9.31 -30.73 -33.64
CA ASP A 201 -10.28 -30.45 -34.71
C ASP A 201 -10.22 -31.50 -35.82
N LEU A 202 -9.02 -31.92 -36.24
CA LEU A 202 -8.83 -33.00 -37.23
C LEU A 202 -9.41 -34.33 -36.73
N LEU A 203 -9.18 -34.69 -35.47
CA LEU A 203 -9.71 -35.92 -34.87
C LEU A 203 -11.24 -35.92 -34.87
N VAL A 204 -11.87 -34.81 -34.48
CA VAL A 204 -13.33 -34.67 -34.50
C VAL A 204 -13.86 -34.78 -35.92
N ARG A 205 -13.18 -34.19 -36.92
CA ARG A 205 -13.57 -34.27 -38.34
C ARG A 205 -13.43 -35.68 -38.94
N TYR A 206 -12.36 -36.40 -38.61
CA TYR A 206 -12.08 -37.73 -39.21
C TYR A 206 -12.84 -38.87 -38.53
N LEU A 207 -12.99 -38.83 -37.21
CA LEU A 207 -13.65 -39.89 -36.42
C LEU A 207 -15.15 -39.64 -36.20
N ASP A 208 -15.67 -38.49 -36.66
CA ASP A 208 -17.05 -38.02 -36.49
C ASP A 208 -17.57 -38.15 -35.03
N SER A 209 -16.65 -38.01 -34.08
CA SER A 209 -16.91 -38.22 -32.66
C SER A 209 -16.37 -37.05 -31.86
N LYS A 210 -17.27 -36.35 -31.15
CA LYS A 210 -16.94 -35.20 -30.29
C LYS A 210 -16.17 -35.61 -29.02
N THR A 211 -16.15 -36.89 -28.67
CA THR A 211 -15.36 -37.43 -27.55
C THR A 211 -13.95 -37.86 -27.96
N SER A 212 -13.62 -37.85 -29.26
CA SER A 212 -12.30 -38.28 -29.76
C SER A 212 -11.10 -37.52 -29.18
N PRO A 213 -11.15 -36.19 -28.89
CA PRO A 213 -10.01 -35.49 -28.31
C PRO A 213 -9.69 -35.98 -26.88
N PHE A 214 -10.72 -36.34 -26.10
CA PHE A 214 -10.55 -36.89 -24.74
C PHE A 214 -9.89 -38.27 -24.75
N MET A 215 -10.25 -39.11 -25.73
CA MET A 215 -9.60 -40.42 -25.90
C MET A 215 -8.14 -40.26 -26.36
N ALA A 216 -7.86 -39.31 -27.24
CA ALA A 216 -6.49 -38.97 -27.62
C ALA A 216 -5.67 -38.45 -26.41
N SER A 217 -6.27 -37.65 -25.53
CA SER A 217 -5.64 -37.23 -24.28
C SER A 217 -5.25 -38.43 -23.41
N ILE A 218 -6.10 -39.45 -23.28
CA ILE A 218 -5.77 -40.68 -22.52
C ILE A 218 -4.56 -41.39 -23.13
N VAL A 219 -4.47 -41.48 -24.46
CA VAL A 219 -3.29 -42.07 -25.14
C VAL A 219 -2.02 -41.28 -24.80
N CYS A 220 -2.08 -39.95 -24.84
CA CYS A 220 -0.95 -39.10 -24.43
C CYS A 220 -0.56 -39.32 -22.96
N LEU A 221 -1.54 -39.46 -22.05
CA LEU A 221 -1.29 -39.71 -20.63
C LEU A 221 -0.68 -41.09 -20.38
N ILE A 222 -1.12 -42.13 -21.09
CA ILE A 222 -0.52 -43.48 -20.99
C ILE A 222 0.92 -43.44 -21.47
N LEU A 223 1.20 -42.79 -22.61
CA LEU A 223 2.56 -42.63 -23.12
C LEU A 223 3.45 -41.85 -22.14
N ALA A 224 2.92 -40.76 -21.57
CA ALA A 224 3.62 -39.98 -20.55
C ALA A 224 3.92 -40.81 -19.29
N PHE A 225 2.94 -41.57 -18.80
CA PHE A 225 3.08 -42.45 -17.64
C PHE A 225 4.17 -43.49 -17.86
N LEU A 226 4.15 -44.19 -19.01
CA LEU A 226 5.15 -45.19 -19.35
C LEU A 226 6.54 -44.57 -19.50
N PHE A 227 6.63 -43.39 -20.10
CA PHE A 227 7.90 -42.68 -20.29
C PHE A 227 8.49 -42.21 -18.96
N MET A 228 7.70 -41.56 -18.11
CA MET A 228 8.14 -41.08 -16.78
C MET A 228 8.49 -42.25 -15.86
N SER A 229 7.70 -43.32 -15.88
CA SER A 229 7.96 -44.51 -15.06
C SER A 229 9.36 -45.10 -15.34
N LYS A 230 9.75 -45.16 -16.61
CA LYS A 230 11.06 -45.69 -17.04
C LYS A 230 12.23 -44.71 -16.91
N ASN A 231 12.00 -43.42 -17.17
CA ASN A 231 13.08 -42.45 -17.36
C ASN A 231 13.30 -41.50 -16.18
N TRP A 232 12.34 -41.38 -15.26
CA TRP A 232 12.46 -40.45 -14.12
C TRP A 232 12.90 -41.17 -12.85
N ASN A 233 13.74 -40.50 -12.06
CA ASN A 233 14.08 -40.92 -10.71
C ASN A 233 13.09 -40.33 -9.70
N GLU A 234 12.96 -40.99 -8.55
CA GLU A 234 12.11 -40.49 -7.47
C GLU A 234 12.87 -39.48 -6.61
N ASN A 235 12.25 -38.31 -6.44
CA ASN A 235 12.83 -37.17 -5.75
C ASN A 235 11.87 -36.75 -4.63
N TYR A 236 12.38 -36.61 -3.41
CA TYR A 236 11.60 -36.19 -2.25
C TYR A 236 11.96 -34.74 -1.87
N GLY A 237 11.03 -34.04 -1.22
CA GLY A 237 11.37 -32.78 -0.56
C GLY A 237 12.22 -33.05 0.68
N ASP A 238 13.17 -32.15 1.00
CA ASP A 238 14.03 -32.28 2.17
C ASP A 238 13.21 -32.49 3.45
N ASN A 239 13.26 -33.72 3.99
CA ASN A 239 12.64 -34.09 5.26
C ASN A 239 13.71 -34.47 6.31
N ALA A 240 14.94 -33.96 6.22
CA ALA A 240 15.99 -34.25 7.20
C ALA A 240 16.95 -33.07 7.42
N ASN A 241 16.91 -32.51 8.64
CA ASN A 241 17.94 -31.68 9.29
C ASN A 241 18.12 -30.21 8.86
N SER A 242 17.09 -29.39 9.00
CA SER A 242 17.29 -28.04 9.54
C SER A 242 16.42 -27.85 10.79
N LYS A 243 17.09 -27.72 11.94
CA LYS A 243 16.49 -27.19 13.17
C LYS A 243 16.29 -25.67 13.03
N ASP A 244 15.60 -25.23 11.98
CA ASP A 244 15.08 -23.87 11.86
C ASP A 244 13.55 -23.97 11.91
N LYS A 245 13.07 -24.23 13.13
CA LYS A 245 11.67 -24.00 13.51
C LYS A 245 11.56 -22.70 14.30
N ASP A 246 12.24 -21.66 13.85
CA ASP A 246 11.81 -20.29 14.13
C ASP A 246 11.17 -19.78 12.84
N GLY A 247 9.96 -20.31 12.59
CA GLY A 247 9.05 -19.70 11.65
C GLY A 247 8.68 -18.35 12.22
N GLU A 248 9.47 -17.34 11.89
CA GLU A 248 9.13 -15.94 12.03
C GLU A 248 7.71 -15.78 11.50
N TYR A 249 6.77 -15.57 12.42
CA TYR A 249 5.43 -15.15 12.06
C TYR A 249 5.58 -13.74 11.50
N THR A 250 5.95 -13.63 10.21
CA THR A 250 5.74 -12.39 9.48
C THR A 250 4.27 -12.06 9.65
N ASP A 251 4.01 -10.92 10.28
CA ASP A 251 2.68 -10.40 10.50
C ASP A 251 2.00 -10.26 9.13
N LEU A 252 1.22 -11.29 8.80
CA LEU A 252 0.56 -11.48 7.51
C LEU A 252 -0.39 -10.30 7.24
N SER A 253 -0.89 -9.69 8.32
CA SER A 253 -1.68 -8.47 8.30
C SER A 253 -0.91 -7.32 7.66
N ASN A 254 0.34 -7.08 8.08
CA ASN A 254 1.16 -5.97 7.57
C ASN A 254 1.57 -6.17 6.10
N VAL A 255 1.75 -7.43 5.66
CA VAL A 255 2.04 -7.76 4.26
C VAL A 255 0.79 -7.63 3.39
N LEU A 256 -0.39 -8.01 3.90
CA LEU A 256 -1.67 -7.83 3.22
C LEU A 256 -2.13 -6.36 3.18
N MET A 257 -1.68 -5.54 4.15
CA MET A 257 -1.93 -4.10 4.19
C MET A 257 -0.94 -3.27 3.36
N ASP A 258 0.10 -3.87 2.74
CA ASP A 258 0.93 -3.15 1.76
C ASP A 258 0.10 -2.89 0.49
N THR A 259 -0.23 -1.62 0.26
CA THR A 259 -1.00 -1.14 -0.89
C THR A 259 -0.43 -1.61 -2.23
N ARG A 260 0.89 -1.84 -2.34
CA ARG A 260 1.53 -2.34 -3.57
C ARG A 260 1.25 -3.82 -3.79
N ILE A 261 1.29 -4.62 -2.73
CA ILE A 261 0.97 -6.05 -2.79
C ILE A 261 -0.54 -6.22 -3.03
N LEU A 262 -1.37 -5.42 -2.36
CA LEU A 262 -2.83 -5.46 -2.52
C LEU A 262 -3.28 -4.97 -3.91
N SER A 263 -2.67 -3.94 -4.48
CA SER A 263 -2.98 -3.48 -5.84
C SER A 263 -2.58 -4.51 -6.91
N VAL A 264 -1.42 -5.16 -6.76
CA VAL A 264 -1.01 -6.28 -7.61
C VAL A 264 -1.92 -7.49 -7.43
N GLY A 265 -2.34 -7.77 -6.20
CA GLY A 265 -3.35 -8.79 -5.88
C GLY A 265 -4.70 -8.54 -6.52
N LEU A 266 -5.18 -7.30 -6.46
CA LEU A 266 -6.47 -6.88 -7.04
C LEU A 266 -6.43 -6.89 -8.57
N ALA A 267 -5.34 -6.40 -9.17
CA ALA A 267 -5.13 -6.48 -10.62
C ALA A 267 -5.08 -7.93 -11.10
N SER A 268 -4.43 -8.82 -10.34
CA SER A 268 -4.38 -10.26 -10.59
C SER A 268 -5.77 -10.89 -10.45
N CYS A 269 -6.54 -10.53 -9.43
CA CYS A 269 -7.91 -10.99 -9.23
C CYS A 269 -8.83 -10.66 -10.40
N PHE A 270 -8.87 -9.39 -10.84
CA PHE A 270 -9.77 -8.97 -11.93
C PHE A 270 -9.32 -9.51 -13.28
N PHE A 271 -8.02 -9.43 -13.60
CA PHE A 271 -7.54 -9.87 -14.91
C PHE A 271 -7.60 -11.40 -15.05
N GLU A 272 -7.02 -12.15 -14.11
CA GLU A 272 -7.06 -13.62 -14.15
C GLU A 272 -8.50 -14.12 -14.00
N GLY A 273 -9.32 -13.45 -13.19
CA GLY A 273 -10.75 -13.73 -13.10
C GLY A 273 -11.47 -13.58 -14.45
N SER A 274 -11.22 -12.47 -15.15
CA SER A 274 -11.78 -12.24 -16.49
C SER A 274 -11.28 -13.24 -17.54
N MET A 275 -10.01 -13.68 -17.43
CA MET A 275 -9.44 -14.72 -18.27
C MET A 275 -10.14 -16.07 -18.05
N TYR A 276 -10.40 -16.48 -16.81
CA TYR A 276 -11.15 -17.71 -16.53
C TYR A 276 -12.59 -17.65 -17.04
N MET A 277 -13.25 -16.49 -16.90
CA MET A 277 -14.58 -16.28 -17.49
C MET A 277 -14.53 -16.37 -19.02
N PHE A 278 -13.51 -15.76 -19.65
CA PHE A 278 -13.32 -15.84 -21.09
C PHE A 278 -13.22 -17.29 -21.57
N VAL A 279 -12.39 -18.13 -20.93
CA VAL A 279 -12.23 -19.56 -21.26
C VAL A 279 -13.56 -20.32 -21.27
N PHE A 280 -14.51 -19.93 -20.41
CA PHE A 280 -15.85 -20.50 -20.39
C PHE A 280 -16.74 -19.93 -21.50
N PHE A 281 -16.83 -18.60 -21.61
CA PHE A 281 -17.83 -17.93 -22.45
C PHE A 281 -17.47 -17.76 -23.92
N TRP A 282 -16.19 -17.80 -24.31
CA TRP A 282 -15.78 -17.48 -25.69
C TRP A 282 -16.47 -18.37 -26.74
N SER A 283 -16.62 -19.67 -26.43
CA SER A 283 -17.20 -20.65 -27.33
C SER A 283 -18.70 -20.43 -27.52
N ALA A 284 -19.42 -20.07 -26.46
CA ALA A 284 -20.82 -19.67 -26.50
C ALA A 284 -20.99 -18.33 -27.24
N ALA A 285 -20.20 -17.32 -26.90
CA ALA A 285 -20.26 -15.99 -27.50
C ALA A 285 -20.04 -16.05 -29.02
N LEU A 286 -19.02 -16.78 -29.48
CA LEU A 286 -18.74 -16.92 -30.90
C LEU A 286 -19.79 -17.79 -31.61
N SER A 287 -20.28 -18.85 -30.97
CA SER A 287 -21.33 -19.70 -31.53
C SER A 287 -22.64 -18.93 -31.75
N THR A 288 -23.04 -18.04 -30.84
CA THR A 288 -24.29 -17.25 -31.00
C THR A 288 -24.25 -16.32 -32.20
N VAL A 289 -23.10 -15.66 -32.44
CA VAL A 289 -22.91 -14.79 -33.60
C VAL A 289 -22.81 -15.60 -34.89
N HIS A 290 -22.18 -16.78 -34.83
CA HIS A 290 -22.07 -17.69 -35.96
C HIS A 290 -23.43 -18.23 -36.42
N THR A 291 -24.29 -18.64 -35.47
CA THR A 291 -25.66 -19.12 -35.76
C THR A 291 -26.59 -18.02 -36.29
N ALA A 292 -26.33 -16.76 -35.96
CA ALA A 292 -27.12 -15.63 -36.44
C ALA A 292 -26.89 -15.30 -37.93
N VAL A 293 -25.87 -15.89 -38.57
CA VAL A 293 -25.48 -15.65 -39.98
C VAL A 293 -25.77 -16.87 -40.87
N ASP A 294 -26.59 -17.82 -40.42
CA ASP A 294 -27.10 -18.96 -41.22
C ASP A 294 -26.02 -19.88 -41.84
N PHE A 295 -24.89 -20.09 -41.15
CA PHE A 295 -23.94 -21.15 -41.53
C PHE A 295 -24.39 -22.51 -40.96
N ALA A 296 -24.74 -23.46 -41.84
CA ALA A 296 -25.09 -24.84 -41.48
C ALA A 296 -23.90 -25.69 -40.98
N SER A 297 -22.68 -25.12 -40.90
CA SER A 297 -21.47 -25.83 -40.50
C SER A 297 -21.12 -25.61 -39.04
N PRO A 298 -20.76 -26.64 -38.26
CA PRO A 298 -20.32 -26.47 -36.88
C PRO A 298 -19.01 -25.66 -36.82
N LEU A 299 -18.86 -24.85 -35.76
CA LEU A 299 -17.68 -24.02 -35.55
C LEU A 299 -16.44 -24.88 -35.29
N PRO A 300 -15.30 -24.65 -35.97
CA PRO A 300 -14.06 -25.39 -35.73
C PRO A 300 -13.36 -24.89 -34.46
N PHE A 301 -13.87 -25.31 -33.30
CA PHE A 301 -13.41 -24.85 -31.97
C PHE A 301 -11.91 -25.03 -31.77
N GLY A 302 -11.32 -26.11 -32.30
CA GLY A 302 -9.88 -26.37 -32.17
C GLY A 302 -9.02 -25.38 -32.97
N VAL A 303 -9.44 -25.02 -34.18
CA VAL A 303 -8.72 -24.04 -35.04
C VAL A 303 -8.82 -22.63 -34.44
N VAL A 304 -9.99 -22.25 -33.94
CA VAL A 304 -10.19 -20.95 -33.26
C VAL A 304 -9.31 -20.87 -32.01
N PHE A 305 -9.27 -21.94 -31.22
CA PHE A 305 -8.40 -22.03 -30.05
C PHE A 305 -6.91 -21.91 -30.41
N SER A 306 -6.46 -22.56 -31.49
CA SER A 306 -5.09 -22.42 -31.98
C SER A 306 -4.76 -20.97 -32.38
N CYS A 307 -5.70 -20.22 -32.96
CA CYS A 307 -5.51 -18.78 -33.23
C CYS A 307 -5.30 -17.98 -31.94
N TYR A 308 -6.09 -18.25 -30.90
CA TYR A 308 -5.94 -17.62 -29.58
C TYR A 308 -4.59 -17.92 -28.94
N MET A 309 -4.12 -19.17 -29.00
CA MET A 309 -2.79 -19.53 -28.50
C MET A 309 -1.67 -18.85 -29.29
N CYS A 310 -1.79 -18.70 -30.62
CA CYS A 310 -0.84 -17.91 -31.42
C CYS A 310 -0.84 -16.43 -31.00
N ALA A 311 -2.02 -15.84 -30.75
CA ALA A 311 -2.15 -14.46 -30.29
C ALA A 311 -1.55 -14.26 -28.88
N MET A 312 -1.75 -15.21 -27.98
CA MET A 312 -1.12 -15.23 -26.65
C MET A 312 0.41 -15.28 -26.75
N MET A 313 0.96 -16.14 -27.62
CA MET A 313 2.41 -16.19 -27.86
C MET A 313 2.95 -14.87 -28.43
N LEU A 314 2.23 -14.23 -29.35
CA LEU A 314 2.56 -12.90 -29.86
C LEU A 314 2.65 -11.85 -28.72
N GLY A 315 1.70 -11.84 -27.79
CA GLY A 315 1.74 -10.94 -26.63
C GLY A 315 2.97 -11.12 -25.75
N SER A 316 3.37 -12.36 -25.49
CA SER A 316 4.55 -12.67 -24.65
C SER A 316 5.86 -12.22 -25.30
N THR A 317 5.98 -12.36 -26.62
CA THR A 317 7.17 -11.94 -27.38
C THR A 317 7.26 -10.42 -27.49
N ILE A 318 6.13 -9.72 -27.68
CA ILE A 318 6.07 -8.25 -27.62
C ILE A 318 6.62 -7.73 -26.28
N PHE A 319 6.25 -8.36 -25.15
CA PHE A 319 6.83 -8.01 -23.86
C PHE A 319 8.35 -8.15 -23.85
N THR A 320 8.92 -9.22 -24.43
CA THR A 320 10.37 -9.43 -24.45
C THR A 320 11.13 -8.44 -25.34
N LEU A 321 10.53 -7.98 -26.45
CA LEU A 321 11.17 -7.06 -27.40
C LEU A 321 11.23 -5.60 -26.92
N VAL A 322 10.35 -5.21 -25.98
CA VAL A 322 10.38 -3.86 -25.39
C VAL A 322 11.64 -3.70 -24.52
N PRO A 323 12.45 -2.64 -24.68
CA PRO A 323 13.71 -2.47 -23.94
C PRO A 323 13.51 -2.42 -22.42
N PRO A 324 14.46 -2.93 -21.62
CA PRO A 324 14.34 -2.96 -20.16
C PRO A 324 14.33 -1.55 -19.57
N SER A 325 13.27 -1.21 -18.83
CA SER A 325 13.17 0.02 -18.04
C SER A 325 12.65 -0.29 -16.63
N ASN A 326 12.91 0.58 -15.66
CA ASN A 326 12.50 0.35 -14.27
C ASN A 326 10.97 0.26 -14.12
N ASP A 327 10.21 0.93 -14.99
CA ASP A 327 8.73 0.98 -14.96
C ASP A 327 8.02 0.17 -16.05
N LYS A 328 8.75 -0.58 -16.89
CA LYS A 328 8.20 -1.37 -18.00
C LYS A 328 6.99 -2.21 -17.61
N ALA A 329 7.12 -2.98 -16.52
CA ALA A 329 6.07 -3.89 -16.08
C ALA A 329 4.79 -3.16 -15.62
N ASN A 330 4.94 -1.99 -14.97
CA ASN A 330 3.81 -1.15 -14.55
C ASN A 330 3.07 -0.58 -15.75
N TYR A 331 3.79 -0.09 -16.77
CA TYR A 331 3.19 0.49 -17.97
C TYR A 331 2.45 -0.56 -18.79
N ILE A 332 3.08 -1.73 -19.01
CA ILE A 332 2.46 -2.82 -19.78
C ILE A 332 1.23 -3.36 -19.05
N LEU A 333 1.28 -3.54 -17.73
CA LEU A 333 0.12 -4.01 -16.96
C LEU A 333 -1.08 -3.06 -17.08
N LYS A 334 -0.85 -1.74 -17.04
CA LYS A 334 -1.91 -0.74 -17.26
C LYS A 334 -2.50 -0.82 -18.67
N MET A 335 -1.65 -0.94 -19.69
CA MET A 335 -2.10 -1.09 -21.08
C MET A 335 -2.92 -2.37 -21.26
N VAL A 336 -2.48 -3.49 -20.68
CA VAL A 336 -3.15 -4.79 -20.72
C VAL A 336 -4.54 -4.73 -20.08
N LEU A 337 -4.68 -4.07 -18.92
CA LEU A 337 -5.97 -3.95 -18.23
C LEU A 337 -6.96 -3.07 -19.02
N THR A 338 -6.50 -1.96 -19.59
CA THR A 338 -7.35 -1.06 -20.38
C THR A 338 -7.74 -1.71 -21.71
N SER A 339 -6.80 -2.34 -22.42
CA SER A 339 -7.09 -3.02 -23.68
C SER A 339 -8.02 -4.21 -23.50
N ALA A 340 -7.85 -5.01 -22.44
CA ALA A 340 -8.77 -6.11 -22.13
C ALA A 340 -10.20 -5.63 -21.89
N SER A 341 -10.37 -4.52 -21.15
CA SER A 341 -11.68 -3.92 -20.92
C SER A 341 -12.35 -3.46 -22.22
N VAL A 342 -11.57 -2.85 -23.13
CA VAL A 342 -12.05 -2.45 -24.46
C VAL A 342 -12.42 -3.66 -25.32
N CYS A 343 -11.64 -4.75 -25.26
CA CYS A 343 -11.95 -5.99 -26.00
C CYS A 343 -13.30 -6.56 -25.57
N PHE A 344 -13.54 -6.71 -24.26
CA PHE A 344 -14.84 -7.21 -23.78
C PHE A 344 -15.99 -6.28 -24.11
N LEU A 345 -15.84 -4.96 -23.95
CA LEU A 345 -16.87 -4.01 -24.34
C LEU A 345 -17.19 -4.09 -25.83
N SER A 346 -16.15 -4.21 -26.68
CA SER A 346 -16.32 -4.36 -28.12
C SER A 346 -17.04 -5.65 -28.50
N SER A 347 -16.80 -6.76 -27.79
CA SER A 347 -17.48 -8.04 -28.04
C SER A 347 -18.99 -7.99 -27.79
N ILE A 348 -19.47 -7.05 -26.96
CA ILE A 348 -20.90 -6.82 -26.70
C ILE A 348 -21.53 -5.96 -27.79
N LEU A 349 -20.81 -4.93 -28.25
CA LEU A 349 -21.33 -3.95 -29.22
C LEU A 349 -21.31 -4.46 -30.67
N LEU A 350 -20.37 -5.35 -30.99
CA LEU A 350 -20.13 -5.81 -32.35
C LEU A 350 -20.98 -7.03 -32.67
N LYS A 351 -21.75 -6.97 -33.77
CA LYS A 351 -22.58 -8.08 -34.26
C LYS A 351 -21.92 -8.90 -35.39
N ASN A 352 -20.66 -8.58 -35.73
CA ASN A 352 -19.93 -9.22 -36.81
C ASN A 352 -18.96 -10.28 -36.27
N GLU A 353 -19.08 -11.52 -36.75
CA GLU A 353 -18.24 -12.67 -36.36
C GLU A 353 -16.73 -12.37 -36.45
N ALA A 354 -16.28 -11.75 -37.53
CA ALA A 354 -14.87 -11.46 -37.74
C ALA A 354 -14.33 -10.45 -36.73
N LEU A 355 -15.13 -9.44 -36.37
CA LEU A 355 -14.71 -8.41 -35.42
C LEU A 355 -14.71 -8.94 -33.98
N VAL A 356 -15.68 -9.77 -33.61
CA VAL A 356 -15.71 -10.45 -32.30
C VAL A 356 -14.51 -11.40 -32.17
N PHE A 357 -14.21 -12.16 -33.23
CA PHE A 357 -13.02 -13.02 -33.27
C PHE A 357 -11.73 -12.22 -33.06
N TRP A 358 -11.54 -11.11 -33.77
CA TRP A 358 -10.34 -10.27 -33.61
C TRP A 358 -10.27 -9.56 -32.26
N ALA A 359 -11.41 -9.19 -31.66
CA ALA A 359 -11.46 -8.68 -30.28
C ALA A 359 -10.97 -9.72 -29.27
N PHE A 360 -11.35 -10.99 -29.45
CA PHE A 360 -10.87 -12.09 -28.63
C PHE A 360 -9.40 -12.41 -28.88
N CYS A 361 -8.92 -12.36 -30.13
CA CYS A 361 -7.48 -12.46 -30.42
C CYS A 361 -6.68 -11.33 -29.75
N LEU A 362 -7.19 -10.09 -29.75
CA LEU A 362 -6.52 -8.98 -29.06
C LEU A 362 -6.51 -9.18 -27.54
N PHE A 363 -7.59 -9.68 -26.96
CA PHE A 363 -7.61 -10.07 -25.54
C PHE A 363 -6.54 -11.11 -25.23
N GLU A 364 -6.36 -12.11 -26.08
CA GLU A 364 -5.31 -13.13 -25.91
C GLU A 364 -3.89 -12.58 -26.02
N VAL A 365 -3.64 -11.60 -26.90
CA VAL A 365 -2.38 -10.83 -26.89
C VAL A 365 -2.15 -10.16 -25.53
N CYS A 366 -3.21 -9.62 -24.92
CA CYS A 366 -3.12 -9.01 -23.59
C CYS A 366 -2.78 -10.04 -22.51
N VAL A 367 -3.40 -11.23 -22.57
CA VAL A 367 -3.09 -12.37 -21.68
C VAL A 367 -1.62 -12.79 -21.82
N GLY A 368 -1.10 -12.86 -23.05
CA GLY A 368 0.31 -13.14 -23.31
C GLY A 368 1.29 -12.14 -22.69
N ALA A 369 0.97 -10.85 -22.74
CA ALA A 369 1.79 -9.78 -22.15
C ALA A 369 1.63 -9.66 -20.62
N TYR A 370 0.51 -10.13 -20.07
CA TYR A 370 0.18 -10.10 -18.65
C TYR A 370 1.13 -10.97 -17.81
N PHE A 371 1.30 -12.25 -18.17
CA PHE A 371 2.09 -13.21 -17.39
C PHE A 371 3.51 -12.74 -17.06
N PRO A 372 4.34 -12.32 -18.04
CA PRO A 372 5.70 -11.88 -17.74
C PRO A 372 5.75 -10.54 -16.98
N SER A 373 4.78 -9.64 -17.23
CA SER A 373 4.66 -8.37 -16.49
C SER A 373 4.34 -8.62 -15.01
N MET A 374 3.38 -9.49 -14.75
CA MET A 374 2.93 -9.84 -13.42
C MET A 374 4.00 -10.62 -12.65
N ALA A 375 4.70 -11.55 -13.30
CA ALA A 375 5.83 -12.27 -12.69
C ALA A 375 6.97 -11.33 -12.27
N SER A 376 7.31 -10.34 -13.11
CA SER A 376 8.34 -9.33 -12.79
C SER A 376 7.94 -8.44 -11.59
N LEU A 377 6.67 -8.02 -11.52
CA LEU A 377 6.16 -7.21 -10.39
C LEU A 377 6.09 -8.01 -9.10
N LYS A 378 5.54 -9.22 -9.14
CA LYS A 378 5.46 -10.12 -7.99
C LYS A 378 6.85 -10.51 -7.47
N GLY A 379 7.85 -10.67 -8.36
CA GLY A 379 9.23 -10.95 -7.99
C GLY A 379 9.96 -9.77 -7.32
N ARG A 380 9.64 -8.53 -7.71
CA ARG A 380 10.22 -7.31 -7.10
C ARG A 380 9.60 -6.93 -5.76
N LEU A 381 8.30 -7.20 -5.59
CA LEU A 381 7.55 -6.77 -4.41
C LEU A 381 7.62 -7.77 -3.25
N ILE A 382 7.85 -9.05 -3.52
CA ILE A 382 7.75 -10.10 -2.51
C ILE A 382 9.11 -10.81 -2.35
N GLN A 383 9.67 -10.77 -1.14
CA GLN A 383 10.93 -11.43 -0.77
C GLN A 383 10.82 -12.96 -0.87
N ASP A 384 11.90 -13.61 -1.32
CA ASP A 384 11.93 -15.03 -1.69
C ASP A 384 11.41 -15.99 -0.60
N GLY A 385 11.66 -15.71 0.68
CA GLY A 385 11.29 -16.59 1.80
C GLY A 385 9.79 -16.80 2.03
N ASN A 386 8.95 -15.83 1.64
CA ASN A 386 7.50 -15.85 1.94
C ASN A 386 6.59 -15.88 0.70
N ARG A 387 7.16 -16.00 -0.52
CA ARG A 387 6.42 -15.97 -1.79
C ARG A 387 5.29 -16.99 -1.85
N GLY A 388 5.54 -18.23 -1.42
CA GLY A 388 4.55 -19.30 -1.46
C GLY A 388 3.30 -19.00 -0.62
N ARG A 389 3.47 -18.50 0.61
CA ARG A 389 2.35 -18.14 1.50
C ARG A 389 1.58 -16.94 0.96
N ILE A 390 2.27 -15.89 0.52
CA ILE A 390 1.64 -14.66 -0.01
C ILE A 390 0.89 -14.95 -1.32
N TYR A 391 1.47 -15.71 -2.24
CA TYR A 391 0.78 -16.11 -3.48
C TYR A 391 -0.45 -16.98 -3.21
N GLY A 392 -0.39 -17.86 -2.22
CA GLY A 392 -1.54 -18.66 -1.78
C GLY A 392 -2.71 -17.80 -1.30
N ILE A 393 -2.43 -16.76 -0.50
CA ILE A 393 -3.47 -15.85 0.01
C ILE A 393 -4.01 -14.94 -1.10
N LEU A 394 -3.14 -14.42 -1.98
CA LEU A 394 -3.55 -13.60 -3.12
C LEU A 394 -4.45 -14.36 -4.11
N ARG A 395 -4.41 -15.70 -4.11
CA ARG A 395 -5.32 -16.54 -4.89
C ARG A 395 -6.72 -16.69 -4.29
N LEU A 396 -6.90 -16.42 -2.99
CA LEU A 396 -8.19 -16.60 -2.34
C LEU A 396 -9.27 -15.64 -2.88
N PRO A 397 -9.03 -14.32 -3.03
CA PRO A 397 -9.98 -13.42 -3.68
C PRO A 397 -10.29 -13.80 -5.13
N LEU A 398 -9.28 -14.24 -5.89
CA LEU A 398 -9.43 -14.71 -7.27
C LEU A 398 -10.38 -15.91 -7.36
N ASN A 399 -10.17 -16.92 -6.51
CA ASN A 399 -11.01 -18.11 -6.49
C ASN A 399 -12.45 -17.78 -6.07
N LEU A 400 -12.64 -16.90 -5.07
CA LEU A 400 -13.96 -16.42 -4.68
C LEU A 400 -14.66 -15.64 -5.82
N PHE A 401 -13.92 -14.79 -6.53
CA PHE A 401 -14.44 -14.07 -7.69
C PHE A 401 -14.91 -15.02 -8.79
N VAL A 402 -14.12 -16.03 -9.13
CA VAL A 402 -14.47 -17.03 -10.16
C VAL A 402 -15.70 -17.84 -9.75
N ILE A 403 -15.80 -18.25 -8.48
CA ILE A 403 -16.97 -18.96 -7.95
C ILE A 403 -18.21 -18.07 -8.03
N ALA A 404 -18.11 -16.82 -7.56
CA ALA A 404 -19.22 -15.87 -7.60
C ALA A 404 -19.67 -15.60 -9.04
N ALA A 405 -18.73 -15.34 -9.96
CA ALA A 405 -19.05 -15.07 -11.35
C ALA A 405 -19.68 -16.26 -12.07
N HIS A 406 -19.23 -17.50 -11.80
CA HIS A 406 -19.90 -18.70 -12.32
C HIS A 406 -21.26 -18.95 -11.68
N SER A 407 -21.46 -18.60 -10.41
CA SER A 407 -22.76 -18.73 -9.74
C SER A 407 -23.82 -17.74 -10.26
N LEU A 408 -23.38 -16.62 -10.82
CA LEU A 408 -24.23 -15.59 -11.44
C LEU A 408 -24.43 -15.82 -12.95
N ALA A 409 -23.88 -16.89 -13.52
CA ALA A 409 -24.03 -17.20 -14.93
C ALA A 409 -25.43 -17.76 -15.22
N GLU A 410 -26.30 -16.94 -15.81
CA GLU A 410 -27.63 -17.32 -16.31
C GLU A 410 -27.71 -17.20 -17.85
N GLU A 411 -28.64 -17.93 -18.46
CA GLU A 411 -28.84 -17.96 -19.92
C GLU A 411 -29.28 -16.58 -20.47
N GLY A 412 -28.50 -16.05 -21.41
CA GLY A 412 -28.66 -14.69 -21.94
C GLY A 412 -29.95 -14.41 -22.74
N ASP A 413 -30.77 -15.42 -23.04
CA ASP A 413 -32.00 -15.25 -23.82
C ASP A 413 -33.14 -14.60 -23.01
N GLN A 414 -33.12 -14.68 -21.68
CA GLN A 414 -34.14 -14.03 -20.84
C GLN A 414 -33.91 -12.51 -20.69
N HIS A 415 -32.65 -12.06 -20.70
CA HIS A 415 -32.31 -10.63 -20.52
C HIS A 415 -32.42 -9.80 -21.81
N ARG A 416 -32.27 -10.45 -22.98
CA ARG A 416 -32.40 -9.78 -24.29
C ARG A 416 -33.85 -9.44 -24.63
N ARG A 417 -34.82 -10.25 -24.20
CA ARG A 417 -36.26 -9.99 -24.44
C ARG A 417 -36.83 -8.87 -23.56
N SER A 418 -36.20 -8.54 -22.44
CA SER A 418 -36.62 -7.43 -21.58
C SER A 418 -36.10 -6.05 -22.00
N THR A 419 -35.23 -5.98 -23.02
CA THR A 419 -34.57 -4.71 -23.44
C THR A 419 -34.87 -4.28 -24.88
N GLU A 420 -35.79 -4.93 -25.59
CA GLU A 420 -36.30 -4.41 -26.85
C GLU A 420 -37.39 -3.34 -26.62
N PRO A 421 -37.24 -2.10 -27.14
CA PRO A 421 -38.35 -1.16 -27.22
C PRO A 421 -39.39 -1.67 -28.24
N PRO A 422 -40.69 -1.39 -28.08
CA PRO A 422 -41.71 -1.90 -28.98
C PRO A 422 -41.49 -1.34 -30.38
N ALA A 423 -41.06 -2.20 -31.30
CA ALA A 423 -40.94 -1.87 -32.71
C ALA A 423 -42.34 -1.63 -33.30
N LEU A 424 -42.47 -0.48 -33.97
CA LEU A 424 -43.63 -0.06 -34.75
C LEU A 424 -44.08 -1.18 -35.69
N LEU A 425 -45.25 -1.77 -35.40
CA LEU A 425 -45.94 -2.65 -36.33
C LEU A 425 -46.31 -1.86 -37.59
N HIS A 426 -45.82 -2.35 -38.73
CA HIS A 426 -46.36 -2.01 -40.03
C HIS A 426 -47.87 -2.33 -40.08
N THR A 427 -48.59 -1.37 -40.64
CA THR A 427 -49.99 -1.35 -41.01
C THR A 427 -50.49 -2.64 -41.67
N ALA A 428 -51.44 -3.31 -41.03
CA ALA A 428 -52.55 -4.00 -41.70
C ALA A 428 -53.76 -4.05 -40.73
N GLN A 429 -54.91 -3.60 -41.20
CA GLN A 429 -56.21 -3.45 -40.52
C GLN A 429 -57.18 -4.55 -41.06
N PRO A 430 -58.44 -4.69 -40.57
CA PRO A 430 -59.01 -5.25 -39.31
C PRO A 430 -60.00 -6.44 -39.66
N PRO A 431 -61.11 -6.82 -38.95
CA PRO A 431 -61.75 -6.41 -37.67
C PRO A 431 -62.06 -7.62 -36.72
N ASP A 432 -62.45 -7.48 -35.45
CA ASP A 432 -63.81 -7.11 -35.00
C ASP A 432 -63.93 -6.95 -33.46
N ALA A 433 -64.67 -5.89 -33.11
CA ALA A 433 -65.78 -5.84 -32.16
C ALA A 433 -65.60 -5.93 -30.62
N LEU A 434 -66.19 -4.90 -29.99
CA LEU A 434 -66.83 -4.81 -28.66
C LEU A 434 -65.92 -4.60 -27.44
N LYS A 435 -66.21 -3.73 -26.48
CA LYS A 435 -67.08 -2.54 -26.28
C LYS A 435 -66.91 -2.26 -24.78
N GLN A 436 -66.71 -0.99 -24.41
CA GLN A 436 -67.20 -0.34 -23.18
C GLN A 436 -66.63 -0.88 -21.84
N SER A 437 -66.27 -0.08 -20.83
CA SER A 437 -66.83 1.20 -20.40
C SER A 437 -65.91 1.92 -19.39
N SER A 438 -66.07 3.26 -19.34
CA SER A 438 -66.01 4.17 -18.17
C SER A 438 -64.66 4.38 -17.44
N THR A 439 -63.91 5.48 -17.65
CA THR A 439 -64.07 6.91 -17.22
C THR A 439 -63.79 7.20 -15.73
N SER A 440 -62.68 7.90 -15.45
CA SER A 440 -62.57 9.20 -14.72
C SER A 440 -61.14 9.38 -14.17
N SER A 441 -60.29 10.22 -14.79
CA SER A 441 -60.01 11.64 -14.48
C SER A 441 -59.10 11.93 -13.26
N MET A 442 -57.91 12.48 -13.59
CA MET A 442 -57.17 13.59 -12.96
C MET A 442 -56.70 13.49 -11.48
N ALA A 443 -55.38 13.24 -11.32
CA ALA A 443 -54.31 14.00 -10.62
C ALA A 443 -54.52 14.62 -9.20
N PRO A 444 -53.46 14.99 -8.42
CA PRO A 444 -52.05 14.53 -8.36
C PRO A 444 -51.52 14.23 -6.92
N LEU A 445 -50.29 13.70 -6.85
CA LEU A 445 -49.31 13.69 -5.74
C LEU A 445 -49.74 14.16 -4.32
N SER A 446 -49.73 13.25 -3.33
CA SER A 446 -48.70 13.17 -2.28
C SER A 446 -49.11 12.15 -1.20
N LYS A 447 -48.11 11.54 -0.54
CA LYS A 447 -48.19 10.66 0.65
C LYS A 447 -48.76 9.26 0.44
N HIS A 448 -47.85 8.28 0.37
CA HIS A 448 -47.83 7.07 1.20
C HIS A 448 -46.84 6.07 0.58
N PHE A 449 -45.67 5.93 1.19
CA PHE A 449 -44.82 4.74 1.09
C PHE A 449 -43.96 4.65 2.36
N ASP A 450 -44.66 4.61 3.50
CA ASP A 450 -44.25 3.79 4.63
C ASP A 450 -45.10 2.51 4.50
N ASP A 451 -44.51 1.35 4.79
CA ASP A 451 -45.03 -0.02 4.62
C ASP A 451 -44.76 -0.71 3.28
N TYR A 452 -43.53 -1.20 3.12
CA TYR A 452 -43.27 -2.54 2.55
C TYR A 452 -42.02 -3.14 3.22
N THR A 453 -42.24 -4.05 4.18
CA THR A 453 -41.24 -4.94 4.75
C THR A 453 -41.44 -6.36 4.22
N GLY A 454 -40.39 -6.94 3.65
CA GLY A 454 -40.19 -8.39 3.46
C GLY A 454 -39.20 -8.73 2.33
N PRO A 455 -38.52 -9.89 2.35
CA PRO A 455 -37.86 -10.60 3.45
C PRO A 455 -36.31 -10.54 3.35
N ASP A 456 -35.65 -10.73 4.49
CA ASP A 456 -34.19 -10.67 4.70
C ASP A 456 -33.37 -11.66 3.85
N CYS A 457 -32.37 -11.15 3.12
CA CYS A 457 -31.20 -11.89 2.63
C CYS A 457 -29.91 -11.04 2.57
N ILE A 458 -29.82 -9.97 3.37
CA ILE A 458 -28.54 -9.30 3.66
C ILE A 458 -28.57 -8.97 5.14
N THR A 459 -27.98 -9.81 5.99
CA THR A 459 -27.62 -9.39 7.34
C THR A 459 -26.79 -8.10 7.23
N PRO A 460 -27.29 -6.93 7.69
CA PRO A 460 -26.51 -5.72 7.65
C PRO A 460 -25.32 -5.95 8.59
N CYS A 461 -24.12 -5.76 8.07
CA CYS A 461 -22.89 -5.83 8.86
C CYS A 461 -23.09 -5.02 10.15
N PRO A 462 -22.79 -5.56 11.35
CA PRO A 462 -23.03 -4.86 12.60
C PRO A 462 -22.41 -3.47 12.58
N ASN A 463 -23.06 -2.48 13.20
CA ASN A 463 -22.57 -1.10 13.19
C ASN A 463 -21.14 -1.02 13.73
N GLU A 464 -20.77 -1.89 14.69
CA GLU A 464 -19.40 -1.98 15.21
C GLU A 464 -18.39 -2.39 14.14
N VAL A 465 -18.75 -3.34 13.27
CA VAL A 465 -17.89 -3.82 12.18
C VAL A 465 -17.77 -2.74 11.10
N LEU A 466 -18.85 -2.02 10.79
CA LEU A 466 -18.81 -0.88 9.87
C LEU A 466 -17.94 0.26 10.41
N HIS A 467 -18.01 0.55 11.72
CA HIS A 467 -17.10 1.51 12.34
C HIS A 467 -15.64 1.05 12.25
N ASN A 468 -15.36 -0.24 12.42
CA ASN A 468 -14.01 -0.80 12.33
C ASN A 468 -13.48 -0.83 10.88
N ILE A 469 -14.36 -1.04 9.90
CA ILE A 469 -14.02 -0.92 8.48
C ILE A 469 -13.68 0.55 8.16
N CYS A 470 -14.55 1.49 8.55
CA CYS A 470 -14.32 2.91 8.29
C CYS A 470 -13.06 3.47 8.97
N SER A 471 -12.67 2.98 10.15
CA SER A 471 -11.41 3.41 10.79
C SER A 471 -10.16 2.98 10.03
N ASN A 472 -10.26 1.98 9.15
CA ASN A 472 -9.15 1.45 8.36
C ASN A 472 -9.19 1.90 6.88
N LEU A 473 -10.22 2.65 6.47
CA LEU A 473 -10.37 3.15 5.10
C LEU A 473 -9.74 4.55 4.93
N HIS A 474 -9.13 4.78 3.77
CA HIS A 474 -8.58 6.10 3.42
C HIS A 474 -9.70 7.16 3.33
N PHE A 475 -9.39 8.41 3.69
CA PHE A 475 -10.35 9.52 3.74
C PHE A 475 -11.24 9.63 2.49
N ASP A 476 -10.65 9.51 1.29
CA ASP A 476 -11.38 9.61 0.02
C ASP A 476 -12.36 8.46 -0.19
N VAL A 477 -12.05 7.28 0.35
CA VAL A 477 -12.93 6.10 0.29
C VAL A 477 -14.07 6.26 1.28
N VAL A 478 -13.81 6.75 2.50
CA VAL A 478 -14.87 7.05 3.49
C VAL A 478 -15.81 8.15 2.96
N LYS A 479 -15.27 9.12 2.21
CA LYS A 479 -16.04 10.22 1.58
C LYS A 479 -17.03 9.71 0.53
N ASN A 480 -16.65 8.69 -0.23
CA ASN A 480 -17.54 8.04 -1.19
C ASN A 480 -18.47 7.03 -0.51
N PHE A 481 -17.98 6.31 0.49
CA PHE A 481 -18.72 5.36 1.30
C PHE A 481 -19.96 5.98 1.97
N ARG A 482 -19.84 7.21 2.50
CA ARG A 482 -20.97 7.93 3.11
C ARG A 482 -22.12 8.26 2.14
N LEU A 483 -21.87 8.23 0.82
CA LEU A 483 -22.87 8.56 -0.20
C LEU A 483 -23.72 7.35 -0.61
N VAL A 484 -23.35 6.15 -0.17
CA VAL A 484 -23.96 4.89 -0.61
C VAL A 484 -25.35 4.67 0.01
N CYS A 485 -25.51 4.90 1.32
CA CYS A 485 -26.82 4.77 1.99
C CYS A 485 -26.86 5.58 3.29
N ARG A 486 -28.04 5.74 3.91
CA ARG A 486 -28.21 6.54 5.14
C ARG A 486 -27.41 6.01 6.35
N ILE A 487 -27.30 4.69 6.50
CA ILE A 487 -26.54 4.05 7.60
C ILE A 487 -25.03 4.31 7.42
N PHE A 488 -24.50 4.07 6.22
CA PHE A 488 -23.11 4.37 5.86
C PHE A 488 -22.82 5.87 5.87
N GLY A 489 -23.82 6.70 5.57
CA GLY A 489 -23.75 8.15 5.71
C GLY A 489 -23.51 8.58 7.16
N LYS A 490 -24.28 8.01 8.10
CA LYS A 490 -24.13 8.29 9.53
C LYS A 490 -22.77 7.81 10.07
N ILE A 491 -22.41 6.56 9.80
CA ILE A 491 -21.14 5.95 10.27
C ILE A 491 -19.93 6.57 9.57
N GLY A 492 -19.99 6.76 8.26
CA GLY A 492 -18.93 7.39 7.48
C GLY A 492 -18.68 8.85 7.89
N ASN A 493 -19.73 9.61 8.25
CA ASN A 493 -19.56 10.96 8.79
C ASN A 493 -18.85 10.98 10.16
N ASP A 494 -19.02 9.95 10.99
CA ASP A 494 -18.29 9.82 12.25
C ASP A 494 -16.77 9.60 12.05
N HIS A 495 -16.37 9.12 10.88
CA HIS A 495 -14.98 8.82 10.49
C HIS A 495 -14.37 9.82 9.49
N LEU A 496 -15.16 10.75 8.95
CA LEU A 496 -14.69 11.82 8.08
C LEU A 496 -14.10 12.97 8.90
N ASN A 497 -12.77 13.11 8.82
CA ASN A 497 -11.91 14.12 9.44
C ASN A 497 -12.29 14.56 10.86
N ALA A 498 -11.64 13.92 11.82
CA ALA A 498 -11.64 14.31 13.24
C ALA A 498 -10.89 15.64 13.53
N GLN A 499 -10.35 16.33 12.52
CA GLN A 499 -9.57 17.56 12.69
C GLN A 499 -10.17 18.71 11.89
N ALA A 500 -10.56 19.78 12.57
CA ALA A 500 -10.94 21.05 11.96
C ALA A 500 -9.67 21.88 11.69
N HIS A 501 -9.61 22.60 10.56
CA HIS A 501 -8.49 23.47 10.22
C HIS A 501 -8.99 24.91 10.07
N VAL A 502 -8.31 25.86 10.70
CA VAL A 502 -8.63 27.28 10.59
C VAL A 502 -7.35 28.07 10.33
N CYS A 503 -7.40 28.94 9.31
CA CYS A 503 -6.37 29.94 9.04
C CYS A 503 -6.82 31.29 9.57
N PHE A 504 -5.86 32.18 9.86
CA PHE A 504 -6.15 33.57 10.26
C PHE A 504 -6.68 34.43 9.09
N LYS A 505 -7.87 34.08 8.58
CA LYS A 505 -8.60 34.72 7.49
C LYS A 505 -10.09 34.72 7.82
N ARG A 506 -10.79 35.82 7.53
CA ARG A 506 -12.21 36.00 7.87
C ARG A 506 -13.10 34.87 7.35
N THR A 507 -12.91 34.46 6.10
CA THR A 507 -13.67 33.36 5.49
C THR A 507 -13.49 32.04 6.22
N SER A 508 -12.28 31.77 6.73
CA SER A 508 -11.97 30.53 7.44
C SER A 508 -12.65 30.49 8.82
N PHE A 509 -12.69 31.62 9.54
CA PHE A 509 -13.45 31.72 10.79
C PHE A 509 -14.97 31.57 10.58
N GLN A 510 -15.51 32.15 9.51
CA GLN A 510 -16.93 31.96 9.16
C GLN A 510 -17.26 30.51 8.79
N GLU A 511 -16.37 29.81 8.08
CA GLU A 511 -16.48 28.37 7.82
C GLU A 511 -16.42 27.56 9.12
N LEU A 512 -15.55 27.93 10.06
CA LEU A 512 -15.46 27.29 11.37
C LEU A 512 -16.78 27.41 12.16
N GLN A 513 -17.42 28.59 12.11
CA GLN A 513 -18.73 28.80 12.73
C GLN A 513 -19.81 27.93 12.06
N ARG A 514 -19.82 27.81 10.73
CA ARG A 514 -20.74 26.90 10.00
C ARG A 514 -20.49 25.43 10.33
N LEU A 515 -19.23 25.03 10.49
CA LEU A 515 -18.88 23.67 10.90
C LEU A 515 -19.40 23.36 12.30
N SER A 516 -19.34 24.34 13.22
CA SER A 516 -19.84 24.19 14.59
C SER A 516 -21.36 23.92 14.67
N THR A 517 -22.14 24.33 13.67
CA THR A 517 -23.59 24.11 13.61
C THR A 517 -23.99 22.90 12.76
N SER A 518 -23.05 22.32 12.02
CA SER A 518 -23.28 21.16 11.15
C SER A 518 -23.37 19.83 11.90
N ASP A 519 -23.86 18.78 11.23
CA ASP A 519 -23.90 17.41 11.77
C ASP A 519 -22.50 16.83 12.09
N LEU A 520 -21.45 17.36 11.46
CA LEU A 520 -20.06 16.95 11.67
C LEU A 520 -19.48 17.39 13.02
N ARG A 521 -20.14 18.31 13.75
CA ARG A 521 -19.65 18.77 15.06
C ARG A 521 -19.47 17.64 16.09
N LYS A 522 -20.16 16.52 15.92
CA LYS A 522 -20.09 15.35 16.80
C LYS A 522 -18.85 14.48 16.54
N SER A 523 -18.20 14.61 15.39
CA SER A 523 -17.03 13.82 14.99
C SER A 523 -15.70 14.57 15.12
N ILE A 524 -15.70 15.89 15.23
CA ILE A 524 -14.49 16.72 15.42
C ILE A 524 -13.85 16.46 16.79
N ARG A 525 -12.55 16.14 16.81
CA ARG A 525 -11.73 15.79 17.99
C ARG A 525 -10.52 16.72 18.20
N SER A 526 -10.00 17.31 17.12
CA SER A 526 -8.89 18.26 17.15
C SER A 526 -9.15 19.50 16.31
N LEU A 527 -8.50 20.60 16.69
CA LEU A 527 -8.48 21.86 15.96
C LEU A 527 -7.01 22.17 15.61
N CYS A 528 -6.72 22.31 14.33
CA CYS A 528 -5.47 22.83 13.82
C CYS A 528 -5.67 24.31 13.50
N PHE A 529 -5.01 25.18 14.27
CA PHE A 529 -5.08 26.63 14.13
C PHE A 529 -3.77 27.15 13.55
N ASP A 530 -3.83 27.61 12.30
CA ASP A 530 -2.73 28.34 11.68
C ASP A 530 -2.79 29.82 12.08
N ALA A 531 -1.91 30.16 13.03
CA ALA A 531 -1.92 31.41 13.77
C ALA A 531 -1.14 32.56 13.09
N ASN A 532 -0.76 32.44 11.81
CA ASN A 532 0.04 33.48 11.16
C ASN A 532 -0.72 34.80 11.04
N ARG A 533 -0.41 35.71 11.95
CA ARG A 533 -0.85 37.11 11.94
C ARG A 533 0.31 37.99 11.46
N TYR A 534 0.07 39.24 11.05
CA TYR A 534 1.13 40.24 10.93
C TYR A 534 0.82 41.39 11.90
N ASN A 535 1.71 41.65 12.86
CA ASN A 535 1.46 42.61 13.96
C ASN A 535 1.99 44.02 13.68
N GLU A 536 2.72 44.23 12.59
CA GLU A 536 3.34 45.52 12.26
C GLU A 536 2.85 46.02 10.91
N GLN A 537 2.65 47.33 10.78
CA GLN A 537 2.45 47.96 9.48
C GLN A 537 3.72 47.77 8.64
N PHE A 538 3.66 46.84 7.68
CA PHE A 538 4.73 46.66 6.71
C PHE A 538 4.63 47.77 5.68
N THR A 539 5.56 48.73 5.71
CA THR A 539 5.75 49.64 4.58
C THR A 539 6.27 48.86 3.36
N PHE A 540 6.07 49.39 2.14
CA PHE A 540 6.56 48.76 0.91
C PHE A 540 8.07 48.44 0.98
N GLU A 541 8.85 49.35 1.57
CA GLU A 541 10.29 49.16 1.74
C GLU A 541 10.63 48.04 2.75
N LYS A 542 9.88 47.94 3.85
CA LYS A 542 10.07 46.87 4.86
C LYS A 542 9.65 45.53 4.29
N TRP A 543 8.52 45.48 3.60
CA TRP A 543 8.03 44.30 2.89
C TRP A 543 9.06 43.80 1.86
N ARG A 544 9.60 44.69 1.02
CA ARG A 544 10.61 44.37 -0.01
C ARG A 544 11.92 43.83 0.58
N ARG A 545 12.30 44.23 1.81
CA ARG A 545 13.51 43.73 2.49
C ARG A 545 13.31 42.35 3.13
N VAL A 546 12.08 42.03 3.54
CA VAL A 546 11.77 40.82 4.33
C VAL A 546 11.28 39.68 3.44
N VAL A 547 10.53 39.98 2.37
CA VAL A 547 9.92 38.98 1.49
C VAL A 547 10.82 38.65 0.30
N ARG A 548 11.26 37.39 0.18
CA ARG A 548 11.91 36.88 -1.04
C ARG A 548 10.84 36.44 -2.04
N VAL A 549 10.67 37.22 -3.11
CA VAL A 549 9.82 36.84 -4.25
C VAL A 549 10.41 35.59 -4.92
N THR A 550 9.62 34.53 -5.06
CA THR A 550 10.07 33.18 -5.44
C THR A 550 10.37 32.98 -6.93
N SER A 551 10.40 34.04 -7.73
CA SER A 551 10.69 33.95 -9.16
C SER A 551 11.49 35.17 -9.62
N ASN A 552 12.12 35.05 -10.79
CA ASN A 552 12.92 36.09 -11.47
C ASN A 552 12.08 37.33 -11.86
N ILE A 553 11.43 37.99 -10.90
CA ILE A 553 10.61 39.17 -11.12
C ILE A 553 11.50 40.41 -10.94
N GLY A 554 12.05 40.89 -12.05
CA GLY A 554 12.91 42.07 -12.12
C GLY A 554 12.18 43.39 -12.35
N ARG A 555 10.83 43.46 -12.25
CA ARG A 555 10.05 44.68 -12.55
C ARG A 555 9.43 45.31 -11.30
N SER A 556 9.48 46.64 -11.17
CA SER A 556 8.96 47.38 -10.01
C SER A 556 7.44 47.31 -9.86
N GLN A 557 6.70 47.26 -10.99
CA GLN A 557 5.24 47.25 -11.02
C GLN A 557 4.64 45.96 -10.40
N GLU A 558 5.20 44.79 -10.75
CA GLU A 558 4.74 43.49 -10.25
C GLU A 558 5.02 43.30 -8.75
N ASN A 559 6.06 43.98 -8.21
CA ASN A 559 6.32 44.03 -6.77
C ASN A 559 5.31 44.91 -6.03
N GLN A 560 4.84 46.00 -6.65
CA GLN A 560 3.82 46.87 -6.07
C GLN A 560 2.46 46.15 -6.00
N ASP A 561 2.06 45.47 -7.08
CA ASP A 561 0.82 44.69 -7.09
C ASP A 561 0.83 43.55 -6.06
N ALA A 562 1.98 42.90 -5.88
CA ALA A 562 2.17 41.87 -4.85
C ALA A 562 2.10 42.45 -3.43
N TYR A 563 2.66 43.64 -3.22
CA TYR A 563 2.54 44.36 -1.96
C TYR A 563 1.11 44.83 -1.68
N ASP A 564 0.37 45.31 -2.68
CA ASP A 564 -1.01 45.75 -2.50
C ASP A 564 -1.95 44.58 -2.16
N ARG A 565 -1.71 43.39 -2.75
CA ARG A 565 -2.38 42.14 -2.34
C ARG A 565 -2.02 41.77 -0.89
N PHE A 566 -0.74 41.78 -0.54
CA PHE A 566 -0.29 41.55 0.85
C PHE A 566 -0.90 42.55 1.83
N ARG A 567 -1.03 43.81 1.40
CA ARG A 567 -1.59 44.90 2.19
C ARG A 567 -3.05 44.65 2.55
N HIS A 568 -3.85 44.19 1.59
CA HIS A 568 -5.23 43.82 1.86
C HIS A 568 -5.32 42.70 2.91
N TYR A 569 -4.41 41.72 2.87
CA TYR A 569 -4.43 40.62 3.84
C TYR A 569 -4.17 41.10 5.28
N TYR A 570 -3.13 41.91 5.53
CA TYR A 570 -2.86 42.33 6.92
C TYR A 570 -3.97 43.25 7.46
N VAL A 571 -4.58 44.11 6.62
CA VAL A 571 -5.69 44.98 7.05
C VAL A 571 -6.92 44.15 7.45
N ASP A 572 -7.22 43.07 6.73
CA ASP A 572 -8.31 42.15 7.11
C ASP A 572 -8.00 41.43 8.43
N GLN A 573 -6.75 41.05 8.69
CA GLN A 573 -6.33 40.45 9.96
C GLN A 573 -6.50 41.40 11.15
N ASP A 574 -6.16 42.69 10.99
CA ASP A 574 -6.38 43.68 12.04
C ASP A 574 -7.88 43.87 12.33
N ALA A 575 -8.74 43.88 11.31
CA ALA A 575 -10.19 43.95 11.49
C ALA A 575 -10.75 42.72 12.23
N ILE A 576 -10.28 41.49 11.90
CA ILE A 576 -10.67 40.25 12.60
C ILE A 576 -10.35 40.31 14.10
N VAL A 577 -9.28 41.02 14.47
CA VAL A 577 -8.85 41.17 15.86
C VAL A 577 -9.68 42.22 16.58
N GLN A 578 -9.93 43.37 15.94
CA GLN A 578 -10.77 44.43 16.52
C GLN A 578 -12.21 43.97 16.76
N GLU A 579 -12.70 43.03 15.94
CA GLU A 579 -14.04 42.44 16.07
C GLU A 579 -14.08 41.21 17.01
N ASP A 580 -12.96 40.79 17.60
CA ASP A 580 -12.84 39.55 18.39
C ASP A 580 -13.35 38.27 17.69
N LEU A 581 -13.52 38.31 16.37
CA LEU A 581 -14.13 37.25 15.56
C LEU A 581 -13.39 35.91 15.72
N HIS A 582 -12.07 35.96 15.88
CA HIS A 582 -11.20 34.80 16.06
C HIS A 582 -11.49 34.07 17.39
N VAL A 583 -11.54 34.78 18.53
CA VAL A 583 -11.87 34.21 19.84
C VAL A 583 -13.29 33.68 19.87
N GLU A 584 -14.27 34.45 19.37
CA GLU A 584 -15.68 34.04 19.37
C GLU A 584 -15.93 32.79 18.51
N SER A 585 -15.26 32.69 17.36
CA SER A 585 -15.39 31.53 16.47
C SER A 585 -14.81 30.27 17.10
N ILE A 586 -13.64 30.37 17.74
CA ILE A 586 -13.02 29.25 18.46
C ILE A 586 -13.88 28.85 19.67
N ALA A 587 -14.38 29.83 20.43
CA ALA A 587 -15.28 29.58 21.57
C ALA A 587 -16.57 28.89 21.12
N THR A 588 -17.16 29.31 20.01
CA THR A 588 -18.36 28.68 19.45
C THR A 588 -18.10 27.22 19.06
N LEU A 589 -16.95 26.94 18.46
CA LEU A 589 -16.55 25.57 18.12
C LEU A 589 -16.35 24.71 19.37
N LEU A 590 -15.59 25.19 20.36
CA LEU A 590 -15.32 24.48 21.62
C LEU A 590 -16.62 24.19 22.38
N ARG A 591 -17.57 25.13 22.38
CA ARG A 591 -18.88 24.96 23.02
C ARG A 591 -19.74 23.89 22.33
N ASN A 592 -19.72 23.85 21.00
CA ASN A 592 -20.64 23.02 20.20
C ASN A 592 -20.08 21.62 19.88
N CYS A 593 -18.77 21.39 20.05
CA CYS A 593 -18.09 20.12 19.72
C CYS A 593 -17.69 19.37 21.02
N PRO A 594 -18.50 18.40 21.48
CA PRO A 594 -18.28 17.76 22.80
C PRO A 594 -17.03 16.87 22.87
N LYS A 595 -16.48 16.42 21.74
CA LYS A 595 -15.28 15.56 21.67
C LYS A 595 -13.99 16.35 21.37
N LEU A 596 -14.08 17.67 21.20
CA LEU A 596 -12.95 18.53 20.88
C LEU A 596 -12.15 18.84 22.15
N HIS A 597 -11.07 18.09 22.36
CA HIS A 597 -10.16 18.26 23.51
C HIS A 597 -8.72 18.57 23.13
N THR A 598 -8.46 18.68 21.83
CA THR A 598 -7.10 18.82 21.27
C THR A 598 -7.02 20.08 20.43
N VAL A 599 -6.05 20.93 20.72
CA VAL A 599 -5.76 22.10 19.91
C VAL A 599 -4.29 22.08 19.55
N GLU A 600 -4.01 22.24 18.26
CA GLU A 600 -2.68 22.36 17.69
C GLU A 600 -2.56 23.73 17.05
N ILE A 601 -1.62 24.53 17.54
CA ILE A 601 -1.34 25.87 17.05
C ILE A 601 -0.05 25.77 16.22
N TRP A 602 -0.17 26.05 14.93
CA TRP A 602 0.92 25.98 13.97
C TRP A 602 1.23 27.37 13.41
N SER A 603 2.48 27.56 12.98
CA SER A 603 2.91 28.69 12.16
C SER A 603 3.44 28.16 10.82
N ALA A 604 3.28 28.91 9.71
CA ALA A 604 3.52 28.52 8.29
C ALA A 604 4.94 28.05 7.93
N TYR A 605 5.79 27.78 8.91
CA TYR A 605 7.19 27.47 8.72
C TYR A 605 7.57 26.09 9.30
N GLU A 606 6.64 25.37 9.90
CA GLU A 606 6.85 24.03 10.45
C GLU A 606 6.43 22.95 9.44
N ASP A 607 7.40 22.10 9.10
CA ASP A 607 7.33 20.90 8.26
C ASP A 607 6.69 21.02 6.84
N LEU A 608 7.53 20.83 5.82
CA LEU A 608 7.17 20.82 4.39
C LEU A 608 6.09 19.78 4.04
N ARG A 609 5.87 18.78 4.90
CA ARG A 609 4.89 17.70 4.70
C ARG A 609 3.46 18.14 5.05
N ILE A 610 3.27 18.99 6.06
CA ILE A 610 1.95 19.54 6.43
C ILE A 610 1.60 20.73 5.54
N MET A 611 2.63 21.49 5.11
CA MET A 611 2.53 22.56 4.13
C MET A 611 1.83 22.16 2.82
N GLN A 612 1.82 20.88 2.41
CA GLN A 612 1.12 20.42 1.20
C GLN A 612 -0.41 20.56 1.28
N LYS A 613 -1.01 20.68 2.47
CA LYS A 613 -2.46 20.95 2.64
C LYS A 613 -2.79 22.42 2.88
N ALA A 614 -1.84 23.22 3.40
CA ALA A 614 -2.01 24.66 3.67
C ALA A 614 -1.68 25.58 2.47
N VAL A 615 -1.35 25.00 1.31
CA VAL A 615 -0.87 25.69 0.10
C VAL A 615 -1.79 26.82 -0.45
N PRO A 616 -3.13 26.85 -0.35
CA PRO A 616 -3.89 27.85 -1.11
C PRO A 616 -3.60 29.31 -0.69
N VAL A 617 -3.39 29.57 0.61
CA VAL A 617 -3.41 30.96 1.13
C VAL A 617 -2.15 31.75 0.76
N PHE A 618 -0.97 31.13 0.81
CA PHE A 618 0.30 31.79 0.45
C PHE A 618 0.62 31.68 -1.05
N ALA A 619 0.13 30.63 -1.73
CA ALA A 619 0.26 30.49 -3.18
C ALA A 619 -0.58 31.53 -3.93
N ASP A 620 -1.81 31.82 -3.48
CA ASP A 620 -2.69 32.84 -4.07
C ASP A 620 -2.10 34.27 -3.97
N ALA A 621 -1.32 34.53 -2.92
CA ALA A 621 -0.62 35.81 -2.77
C ALA A 621 0.68 35.89 -3.60
N GLY A 622 1.20 34.78 -4.12
CA GLY A 622 2.46 34.71 -4.85
C GLY A 622 3.70 34.91 -3.97
N ILE A 623 3.59 34.71 -2.66
CA ILE A 623 4.61 35.04 -1.67
C ILE A 623 5.17 33.75 -1.08
N SER A 624 6.48 33.53 -1.18
CA SER A 624 7.14 32.43 -0.46
C SER A 624 7.41 32.84 0.99
N PRO A 625 7.05 32.00 1.98
CA PRO A 625 7.38 32.25 3.37
C PRO A 625 8.89 32.21 3.65
N ARG A 626 9.82 32.10 2.69
CA ARG A 626 11.27 31.97 2.99
C ARG A 626 11.95 33.27 3.47
N SER A 627 11.29 34.08 4.30
CA SER A 627 11.98 35.07 5.11
C SER A 627 12.72 34.38 6.24
N ARG A 628 14.05 34.46 6.23
CA ARG A 628 14.92 34.02 7.35
C ARG A 628 14.84 34.94 8.57
N ARG A 629 14.03 36.02 8.56
CA ARG A 629 14.18 37.19 9.45
C ARG A 629 12.84 37.91 9.73
N GLY A 630 11.84 37.21 10.26
CA GLY A 630 10.58 37.83 10.70
C GLY A 630 10.43 37.68 12.21
N ASN A 631 10.08 38.74 12.95
CA ASN A 631 9.76 38.66 14.37
C ASN A 631 8.49 37.84 14.58
N PHE A 632 8.62 36.58 15.02
CA PHE A 632 7.56 35.56 15.07
C PHE A 632 6.63 35.69 16.29
N VAL A 633 5.96 36.83 16.47
CA VAL A 633 5.07 37.09 17.64
C VAL A 633 3.72 36.30 17.55
N HIS A 634 3.51 35.54 16.48
CA HIS A 634 2.18 35.05 16.08
C HIS A 634 1.65 33.87 16.91
N GLY A 635 2.50 32.92 17.28
CA GLY A 635 2.09 31.75 18.10
C GLY A 635 1.70 32.13 19.53
N VAL A 636 2.28 33.19 20.08
CA VAL A 636 2.06 33.62 21.48
C VAL A 636 0.65 34.16 21.71
N HIS A 637 0.17 35.03 20.81
CA HIS A 637 -1.19 35.55 20.90
C HIS A 637 -2.22 34.45 20.65
N ALA A 638 -1.96 33.51 19.74
CA ALA A 638 -2.87 32.41 19.50
C ALA A 638 -3.07 31.48 20.71
N ILE A 639 -2.03 31.26 21.53
CA ILE A 639 -2.21 30.54 22.81
C ILE A 639 -3.19 31.31 23.70
N LYS A 640 -2.99 32.62 23.87
CA LYS A 640 -3.91 33.46 24.65
C LYS A 640 -5.33 33.34 24.11
N ASP A 641 -5.53 33.49 22.80
CA ASP A 641 -6.85 33.49 22.16
C ASP A 641 -7.58 32.15 22.39
N VAL A 642 -6.86 31.02 22.23
CA VAL A 642 -7.38 29.67 22.49
C VAL A 642 -7.71 29.48 23.96
N MET A 643 -6.84 29.91 24.87
CA MET A 643 -7.06 29.78 26.32
C MET A 643 -8.21 30.67 26.80
N GLN A 644 -8.34 31.87 26.25
CA GLN A 644 -9.46 32.77 26.48
C GLN A 644 -10.77 32.11 26.04
N ALA A 645 -10.83 31.55 24.84
CA ALA A 645 -12.00 30.83 24.32
C ALA A 645 -12.33 29.59 25.17
N ALA A 646 -11.33 28.82 25.61
CA ALA A 646 -11.52 27.65 26.48
C ALA A 646 -12.06 28.04 27.86
N ASN A 647 -11.52 29.11 28.46
CA ASN A 647 -11.96 29.62 29.75
C ASN A 647 -13.40 30.17 29.69
N GLN A 648 -13.75 30.93 28.64
CA GLN A 648 -15.11 31.44 28.41
C GLN A 648 -16.15 30.32 28.28
N THR A 649 -15.77 29.19 27.68
CA THR A 649 -16.65 28.04 27.45
C THR A 649 -16.61 27.01 28.57
N ARG A 650 -15.71 27.17 29.55
CA ARG A 650 -15.38 26.18 30.59
C ARG A 650 -15.00 24.81 30.02
N THR A 651 -14.47 24.77 28.79
CA THR A 651 -14.09 23.53 28.12
C THR A 651 -12.79 23.00 28.71
N ARG A 652 -12.72 21.70 29.00
CA ARG A 652 -11.48 21.04 29.45
C ARG A 652 -10.65 20.65 28.22
N LEU A 653 -9.68 21.49 27.86
CA LEU A 653 -8.66 21.13 26.87
C LEU A 653 -7.72 20.12 27.51
N LYS A 654 -7.64 18.91 26.93
CA LYS A 654 -6.74 17.86 27.42
C LYS A 654 -5.36 17.95 26.75
N ARG A 655 -5.30 18.40 25.50
CA ARG A 655 -4.08 18.36 24.68
C ARG A 655 -3.85 19.70 24.00
N LEU A 656 -2.68 20.27 24.22
CA LEU A 656 -2.22 21.51 23.60
C LEU A 656 -0.86 21.29 22.95
N PHE A 657 -0.78 21.57 21.66
CA PHE A 657 0.46 21.64 20.91
C PHE A 657 0.61 23.06 20.39
N ALA A 658 1.75 23.70 20.64
CA ALA A 658 2.02 25.03 20.14
C ALA A 658 3.43 25.12 19.57
N GLY A 659 3.49 25.30 18.25
CA GLY A 659 4.71 25.49 17.47
C GLY A 659 5.20 26.95 17.46
N ARG A 660 6.51 27.14 17.35
CA ARG A 660 7.21 28.44 17.20
C ARG A 660 6.69 29.57 18.09
N LEU A 661 6.89 29.42 19.39
CA LEU A 661 6.62 30.47 20.37
C LEU A 661 7.82 31.40 20.50
N SER A 662 7.62 32.65 20.11
CA SER A 662 8.58 33.72 20.38
C SER A 662 8.69 34.01 21.88
N GLN A 663 9.85 34.54 22.27
CA GLN A 663 10.14 34.96 23.65
C GLN A 663 9.27 36.13 24.14
N THR A 664 8.49 36.76 23.26
CA THR A 664 7.42 37.70 23.64
C THR A 664 6.38 37.08 24.57
N LEU A 665 6.29 35.74 24.65
CA LEU A 665 5.49 35.02 25.64
C LEU A 665 5.77 35.49 27.08
N PHE A 666 7.03 35.84 27.39
CA PHE A 666 7.43 36.26 28.74
C PHE A 666 7.23 37.76 28.99
N HIS A 667 6.81 38.51 27.96
CA HIS A 667 6.52 39.93 28.04
C HIS A 667 5.03 40.24 27.90
N LEU A 668 4.18 39.23 27.94
CA LEU A 668 2.73 39.41 28.00
C LEU A 668 2.33 40.20 29.26
N GLU A 669 1.22 40.91 29.15
CA GLU A 669 0.61 41.58 30.29
C GLU A 669 0.22 40.57 31.37
N ALA A 670 0.13 41.01 32.62
CA ALA A 670 -0.21 40.14 33.75
C ALA A 670 -1.56 39.44 33.53
N VAL A 671 -2.53 40.16 32.95
CA VAL A 671 -3.87 39.63 32.63
C VAL A 671 -3.79 38.48 31.64
N ASP A 672 -3.03 38.65 30.55
CA ASP A 672 -2.87 37.63 29.51
C ASP A 672 -2.15 36.40 30.04
N THR A 673 -1.17 36.60 30.93
CA THR A 673 -0.45 35.50 31.58
C THR A 673 -1.37 34.68 32.48
N GLU A 674 -2.25 35.31 33.25
CA GLU A 674 -3.21 34.61 34.11
C GLU A 674 -4.28 33.84 33.31
N ILE A 675 -4.72 34.36 32.16
CA ILE A 675 -5.61 33.63 31.23
C ILE A 675 -4.96 32.32 30.79
N ILE A 676 -3.68 32.36 30.39
CA ILE A 676 -2.95 31.17 29.93
C ILE A 676 -2.77 30.18 31.08
N LYS A 677 -2.34 30.64 32.27
CA LYS A 677 -2.16 29.77 33.44
C LYS A 677 -3.44 29.03 33.81
N THR A 678 -4.56 29.74 33.89
CA THR A 678 -5.87 29.16 34.22
C THR A 678 -6.28 28.07 33.21
N GLY A 679 -5.97 28.29 31.93
CA GLY A 679 -6.25 27.30 30.88
C GLY A 679 -5.35 26.06 30.96
N LEU A 680 -4.08 26.24 31.37
CA LEU A 680 -3.08 25.17 31.47
C LEU A 680 -3.34 24.18 32.62
N GLU A 681 -4.00 24.60 33.71
CA GLU A 681 -4.32 23.73 34.85
C GLU A 681 -5.00 22.41 34.45
N LYS A 682 -5.77 22.44 33.36
CA LYS A 682 -6.62 21.34 32.90
C LYS A 682 -5.96 20.46 31.82
N VAL A 683 -4.77 20.83 31.36
CA VAL A 683 -4.07 20.20 30.24
C VAL A 683 -3.28 18.99 30.71
N GLU A 684 -3.52 17.84 30.09
CA GLU A 684 -2.84 16.58 30.40
C GLU A 684 -1.63 16.34 29.46
N CYS A 685 -1.67 16.90 28.24
CA CYS A 685 -0.58 16.82 27.25
C CYS A 685 -0.22 18.21 26.77
N LEU A 686 1.01 18.61 27.01
CA LEU A 686 1.53 19.93 26.68
C LEU A 686 2.79 19.79 25.83
N SER A 687 2.77 20.34 24.61
CA SER A 687 3.95 20.44 23.74
C SER A 687 4.18 21.87 23.31
N LEU A 688 5.35 22.41 23.62
CA LEU A 688 5.74 23.78 23.30
C LEU A 688 7.07 23.79 22.53
N GLU A 689 7.08 24.41 21.35
CA GLU A 689 8.32 24.72 20.64
C GLU A 689 8.65 26.19 20.84
N ILE A 690 9.78 26.49 21.47
CA ILE A 690 10.24 27.84 21.80
C ILE A 690 11.33 28.23 20.81
N ASP A 691 11.17 29.36 20.13
CA ASP A 691 12.13 29.81 19.14
C ASP A 691 13.40 30.40 19.80
N GLU A 692 14.52 30.28 19.09
CA GLU A 692 15.78 30.89 19.51
C GLU A 692 15.74 32.41 19.31
N PRO A 693 16.39 33.21 20.17
CA PRO A 693 16.48 34.65 19.95
C PRO A 693 17.34 34.94 18.72
N ASP A 694 16.81 35.74 17.80
CA ASP A 694 17.58 36.29 16.68
C ASP A 694 18.59 37.29 17.26
N PRO A 695 19.92 37.09 17.10
CA PRO A 695 20.98 37.90 17.72
C PRO A 695 21.13 39.33 17.13
N THR A 696 20.10 39.83 16.43
CA THR A 696 20.13 41.11 15.72
C THR A 696 19.08 42.11 16.22
N THR A 697 18.33 41.79 17.27
CA THR A 697 17.24 42.61 17.81
C THR A 697 17.52 43.13 19.23
N ASN A 698 17.50 44.45 19.43
CA ASN A 698 17.72 45.10 20.74
C ASN A 698 16.70 44.71 21.86
N PHE A 699 15.74 43.82 21.56
CA PHE A 699 14.78 43.22 22.52
C PHE A 699 15.41 42.11 23.39
N GLU A 700 16.70 41.79 23.15
CA GLU A 700 17.39 40.59 23.65
C GLU A 700 17.75 40.59 25.14
N ALA A 701 18.16 41.70 25.77
CA ALA A 701 18.64 41.65 27.17
C ALA A 701 17.52 41.28 28.17
N THR A 702 16.36 41.92 28.06
CA THR A 702 15.25 41.77 29.02
C THR A 702 14.50 40.43 28.89
N SER A 703 14.58 39.78 27.73
CA SER A 703 13.95 38.48 27.49
C SER A 703 14.75 37.35 28.12
N TRP A 704 16.10 37.42 28.03
CA TRP A 704 17.00 36.54 28.75
C TRP A 704 16.89 36.70 30.26
N ASP A 705 16.81 37.94 30.73
CA ASP A 705 16.61 38.25 32.15
C ASP A 705 15.33 37.58 32.67
N LYS A 706 14.19 37.70 31.97
CA LYS A 706 12.93 37.06 32.39
C LYS A 706 12.92 35.53 32.29
N LEU A 707 13.56 34.95 31.28
CA LEU A 707 13.78 33.50 31.20
C LEU A 707 14.60 33.01 32.39
N SER A 708 15.65 33.77 32.76
CA SER A 708 16.50 33.49 33.93
C SER A 708 15.77 33.70 35.26
N GLU A 709 14.79 34.62 35.33
CA GLU A 709 13.86 34.81 36.45
C GLU A 709 12.79 33.71 36.57
N GLY A 710 12.84 32.71 35.69
CA GLY A 710 11.98 31.53 35.72
C GLY A 710 10.59 31.73 35.15
N ALA A 711 10.38 32.70 34.25
CA ALA A 711 9.07 32.97 33.65
C ALA A 711 8.44 31.72 33.00
N LEU A 712 9.23 30.92 32.27
CA LEU A 712 8.77 29.66 31.67
C LEU A 712 8.40 28.62 32.74
N SER A 713 9.26 28.43 33.75
CA SER A 713 8.97 27.50 34.86
C SER A 713 7.71 27.86 35.65
N LYS A 714 7.43 29.17 35.83
CA LYS A 714 6.20 29.66 36.47
C LYS A 714 4.96 29.42 35.62
N LEU A 715 5.09 29.54 34.29
CA LEU A 715 4.01 29.25 33.35
C LEU A 715 3.70 27.75 33.32
N LEU A 716 4.73 26.92 33.19
CA LEU A 716 4.61 25.46 33.20
C LEU A 716 4.14 24.94 34.56
N GLY A 717 4.53 25.60 35.66
CA GLY A 717 4.07 25.28 37.00
C GLY A 717 2.55 25.39 37.21
N ALA A 718 1.84 26.12 36.35
CA ALA A 718 0.37 26.15 36.36
C ALA A 718 -0.25 24.86 35.80
N ALA A 719 0.49 24.10 34.99
CA ALA A 719 0.02 22.89 34.33
C ALA A 719 0.14 21.66 35.25
N SER A 720 -0.68 21.63 36.30
CA SER A 720 -0.59 20.65 37.39
C SER A 720 -1.00 19.22 37.00
N ASP A 721 -1.93 19.06 36.06
CA ASP A 721 -2.45 17.75 35.57
C ASP A 721 -1.59 17.13 34.45
N VAL A 722 -0.45 17.72 34.09
CA VAL A 722 0.35 17.28 32.94
C VAL A 722 0.94 15.89 33.15
N ARG A 723 0.64 15.00 32.21
CA ARG A 723 1.17 13.64 32.09
C ARG A 723 2.22 13.52 30.99
N TYR A 724 2.09 14.33 29.93
CA TYR A 724 3.05 14.42 28.83
C TYR A 724 3.54 15.86 28.67
N LEU A 725 4.83 16.07 28.82
CA LEU A 725 5.49 17.36 28.63
C LEU A 725 6.52 17.26 27.51
N SER A 726 6.35 18.08 26.48
CA SER A 726 7.31 18.24 25.39
C SER A 726 7.76 19.69 25.29
N VAL A 727 9.06 19.95 25.40
CA VAL A 727 9.63 21.29 25.22
C VAL A 727 10.80 21.21 24.25
N CYS A 728 10.66 21.90 23.13
CA CYS A 728 11.60 21.89 22.02
C CYS A 728 12.18 23.28 21.78
N SER A 729 13.49 23.35 21.52
CA SER A 729 14.16 24.53 20.95
C SER A 729 14.81 24.18 19.60
N ARG A 730 15.17 25.18 18.80
CA ARG A 730 15.84 24.96 17.51
C ARG A 730 17.31 24.58 17.69
N ASP A 731 17.85 23.85 16.72
CA ASP A 731 19.27 23.50 16.68
C ASP A 731 20.12 24.73 16.33
N SER A 732 20.79 25.32 17.32
CA SER A 732 21.72 26.42 17.09
C SER A 732 22.93 25.95 16.26
N TRP A 733 23.30 26.76 15.27
CA TRP A 733 24.49 26.51 14.43
C TRP A 733 25.80 26.77 15.20
N SER A 734 25.72 27.25 16.44
CA SER A 734 26.85 27.70 17.26
C SER A 734 26.79 27.06 18.65
N PRO A 735 27.77 26.23 19.04
CA PRO A 735 27.82 25.61 20.37
C PRO A 735 28.01 26.59 21.54
N ALA A 736 28.32 27.87 21.27
CA ALA A 736 28.45 28.91 22.29
C ALA A 736 27.10 29.54 22.71
N MET A 737 26.00 29.19 22.03
CA MET A 737 24.67 29.73 22.29
C MET A 737 23.66 28.60 22.46
N ALA A 738 23.78 27.85 23.57
CA ALA A 738 22.64 27.04 23.98
C ALA A 738 21.57 27.96 24.56
N THR A 739 20.36 27.91 23.99
CA THR A 739 19.33 28.94 24.19
C THR A 739 18.31 28.62 25.27
N LEU A 740 18.16 27.35 25.65
CA LEU A 740 17.22 26.96 26.71
C LEU A 740 17.91 26.06 27.73
N TYR A 741 17.93 26.50 28.99
CA TYR A 741 18.50 25.73 30.09
C TYR A 741 17.42 24.91 30.80
N LEU A 742 17.79 23.74 31.30
CA LEU A 742 16.86 22.82 31.97
C LEU A 742 16.17 23.45 33.21
N ASN A 743 16.88 24.33 33.92
CA ASN A 743 16.32 25.10 35.03
C ASN A 743 15.22 26.09 34.60
N HIS A 744 15.23 26.58 33.35
CA HIS A 744 14.16 27.44 32.84
C HIS A 744 12.85 26.68 32.66
N ILE A 745 12.90 25.37 32.46
CA ILE A 745 11.73 24.50 32.27
C ILE A 745 11.15 24.08 33.62
N PHE A 746 11.97 23.45 34.48
CA PHE A 746 11.50 22.87 35.74
C PHE A 746 11.58 23.85 36.91
N GLY A 747 12.59 24.72 36.95
CA GLY A 747 12.81 25.64 38.07
C GLY A 747 12.87 24.92 39.42
N LYS A 748 11.86 25.16 40.27
CA LYS A 748 11.62 24.46 41.55
C LYS A 748 10.36 23.58 41.53
N HIS A 749 9.69 23.48 40.39
CA HIS A 749 8.41 22.78 40.25
C HIS A 749 8.64 21.30 39.96
N VAL A 750 7.79 20.46 40.54
CA VAL A 750 7.78 19.00 40.34
C VAL A 750 6.42 18.63 39.77
N PHE A 751 6.40 17.89 38.66
CA PHE A 751 5.17 17.48 37.99
C PHE A 751 4.74 16.11 38.52
N HIS A 752 3.83 16.10 39.49
CA HIS A 752 3.44 14.89 40.22
C HIS A 752 2.82 13.76 39.36
N TYR A 753 2.28 14.09 38.18
CA TYR A 753 1.63 13.12 37.28
C TYR A 753 2.42 12.83 35.99
N LEU A 754 3.65 13.32 35.88
CA LEU A 754 4.43 13.24 34.65
C LEU A 754 4.83 11.79 34.34
N ARG A 755 4.25 11.25 33.26
CA ARG A 755 4.55 9.90 32.73
C ARG A 755 5.50 9.93 31.54
N ALA A 756 5.54 11.04 30.81
CA ALA A 756 6.27 11.15 29.56
C ALA A 756 6.94 12.51 29.43
N LEU A 757 8.24 12.49 29.15
CA LEU A 757 9.07 13.69 29.02
C LEU A 757 9.80 13.69 27.68
N HIS A 758 9.57 14.71 26.86
CA HIS A 758 10.28 14.95 25.63
C HIS A 758 10.99 16.32 25.69
N LEU A 759 12.32 16.31 25.51
CA LEU A 759 13.11 17.54 25.49
C LEU A 759 14.00 17.56 24.27
N ARG A 760 14.04 18.70 23.57
CA ARG A 760 14.90 18.91 22.40
C ARG A 760 15.70 20.20 22.51
N SER A 761 17.00 20.11 22.28
CA SER A 761 17.93 21.26 22.19
C SER A 761 18.01 22.05 23.49
N VAL A 762 18.28 21.33 24.59
CA VAL A 762 18.35 21.87 25.96
C VAL A 762 19.78 21.80 26.50
N ALA A 763 20.21 22.82 27.23
CA ALA A 763 21.47 22.83 27.95
C ALA A 763 21.33 22.56 29.44
N THR A 764 22.25 21.77 29.99
CA THR A 764 22.25 21.41 31.41
C THR A 764 23.63 20.88 31.86
N ASN A 765 23.74 20.51 33.13
CA ASN A 765 24.86 19.74 33.67
C ASN A 765 24.38 18.32 34.02
N SER A 766 25.33 17.40 34.21
CA SER A 766 25.06 15.99 34.52
C SER A 766 24.19 15.83 35.77
N LYS A 767 24.52 16.57 36.84
CA LYS A 767 23.80 16.53 38.12
C LYS A 767 22.37 17.06 38.01
N GLY A 768 22.15 18.11 37.24
CA GLY A 768 20.84 18.76 37.08
C GLY A 768 19.85 17.88 36.33
N LEU A 769 20.29 17.25 35.23
CA LEU A 769 19.45 16.30 34.50
C LEU A 769 19.16 15.05 35.33
N SER A 770 20.17 14.51 36.02
CA SER A 770 19.99 13.34 36.90
C SER A 770 18.97 13.63 38.00
N LYS A 771 19.08 14.80 38.66
CA LYS A 771 18.19 15.22 39.73
C LYS A 771 16.72 15.23 39.27
N ILE A 772 16.42 15.89 38.15
CA ILE A 772 15.05 16.02 37.67
C ILE A 772 14.45 14.66 37.28
N LEU A 773 15.23 13.80 36.62
CA LEU A 773 14.76 12.45 36.26
C LEU A 773 14.50 11.60 37.51
N ILE A 774 15.38 11.66 38.51
CA ILE A 774 15.25 10.92 39.77
C ILE A 774 14.06 11.43 40.60
N GLU A 775 13.80 12.74 40.62
CA GLU A 775 12.62 13.33 41.27
C GLU A 775 11.30 12.80 40.70
N HIS A 776 11.29 12.34 39.44
CA HIS A 776 10.10 11.79 38.77
C HIS A 776 10.17 10.26 38.56
N LYS A 777 11.10 9.55 39.23
CA LYS A 777 11.36 8.12 39.00
C LYS A 777 10.16 7.19 39.22
N GLU A 778 9.19 7.61 40.03
CA GLU A 778 7.99 6.82 40.38
C GLU A 778 6.87 6.96 39.35
N THR A 779 6.85 8.04 38.57
CA THR A 779 5.77 8.33 37.61
C THR A 779 6.22 8.18 36.16
N LEU A 780 7.51 8.41 35.89
CA LEU A 780 8.05 8.59 34.55
C LEU A 780 8.28 7.23 33.86
N ARG A 781 7.57 7.02 32.75
CA ARG A 781 7.55 5.77 31.96
C ARG A 781 8.28 5.90 30.63
N TYR A 782 8.22 7.09 30.01
CA TYR A 782 8.79 7.33 28.68
C TYR A 782 9.66 8.59 28.69
N VAL A 783 10.91 8.46 28.26
CA VAL A 783 11.86 9.58 28.19
C VAL A 783 12.38 9.68 26.78
N HIS A 784 12.33 10.88 26.22
CA HIS A 784 12.86 11.16 24.90
C HIS A 784 13.68 12.45 24.95
N LEU A 785 14.99 12.34 24.72
CA LEU A 785 15.91 13.45 24.87
C LEU A 785 16.72 13.60 23.58
N THR A 786 16.65 14.78 22.97
CA THR A 786 17.28 15.09 21.68
C THR A 786 18.18 16.30 21.80
N ASN A 787 19.39 16.23 21.24
CA ASN A 787 20.33 17.35 21.17
C ASN A 787 20.58 18.06 22.52
N PHE A 788 21.55 17.60 23.30
CA PHE A 788 21.85 18.18 24.62
C PHE A 788 23.25 18.80 24.66
N ASN A 789 23.37 19.99 25.25
CA ASN A 789 24.65 20.68 25.37
C ASN A 789 25.04 20.86 26.85
N MET A 790 26.29 20.57 27.19
CA MET A 790 26.79 20.84 28.54
C MET A 790 27.10 22.32 28.75
N VAL A 791 26.68 22.84 29.90
CA VAL A 791 26.93 24.24 30.30
C VAL A 791 28.36 24.43 30.83
N ASN A 792 28.91 23.40 31.47
CA ASN A 792 30.22 23.48 32.13
C ASN A 792 31.26 22.67 31.36
N ASN A 793 32.41 23.29 31.08
CA ASN A 793 33.53 22.70 30.36
C ASN A 793 34.25 21.55 31.10
N ASN A 794 33.94 21.33 32.38
CA ASN A 794 34.55 20.27 33.21
C ASN A 794 33.64 19.06 33.46
N ASP A 795 32.40 19.07 32.93
CA ASP A 795 31.40 18.01 33.15
C ASP A 795 31.35 17.05 31.96
N ASN A 796 30.94 15.79 32.21
CA ASN A 796 30.92 14.74 31.18
C ASN A 796 29.60 13.95 31.19
N TRP A 797 29.07 13.67 29.99
CA TRP A 797 27.87 12.86 29.82
C TRP A 797 28.06 11.42 30.33
N ASN A 798 29.29 10.90 30.38
CA ASN A 798 29.56 9.59 30.97
C ASN A 798 29.18 9.54 32.47
N ASP A 799 29.42 10.62 33.21
CA ASP A 799 29.05 10.68 34.63
C ASP A 799 27.54 10.64 34.79
N PHE A 800 26.81 11.31 33.90
CA PHE A 800 25.35 11.26 33.84
C PHE A 800 24.86 9.83 33.56
N PHE A 801 25.38 9.17 32.52
CA PHE A 801 24.96 7.81 32.16
C PHE A 801 25.27 6.80 33.26
N ASN A 802 26.41 6.93 33.94
CA ASN A 802 26.76 6.06 35.08
C ASN A 802 25.81 6.27 36.26
N VAL A 803 25.47 7.52 36.59
CA VAL A 803 24.53 7.83 37.67
C VAL A 803 23.13 7.31 37.36
N MET A 804 22.66 7.47 36.12
CA MET A 804 21.29 7.11 35.73
C MET A 804 21.05 5.61 35.50
N CYS A 805 22.10 4.81 35.43
CA CYS A 805 22.00 3.37 35.26
C CYS A 805 21.10 2.75 36.37
N GLN A 806 20.02 2.11 35.96
CA GLN A 806 19.01 1.45 36.81
C GLN A 806 18.31 2.37 37.84
N GLN A 807 18.33 3.70 37.67
CA GLN A 807 17.68 4.64 38.60
C GLN A 807 16.19 4.90 38.33
N LEU A 808 15.68 4.49 37.17
CA LEU A 808 14.29 4.74 36.74
C LEU A 808 13.51 3.41 36.66
N PRO A 809 12.95 2.91 37.78
CA PRO A 809 12.34 1.57 37.83
C PRO A 809 11.05 1.45 37.00
N GLN A 810 10.34 2.57 36.79
CA GLN A 810 9.09 2.61 36.00
C GLN A 810 9.32 2.93 34.52
N ALA A 811 10.56 3.20 34.11
CA ALA A 811 10.88 3.56 32.72
C ALA A 811 10.77 2.35 31.80
N ARG A 812 9.84 2.42 30.85
CA ARG A 812 9.63 1.42 29.80
C ARG A 812 10.52 1.68 28.58
N LYS A 813 10.71 2.95 28.22
CA LYS A 813 11.64 3.39 27.17
C LYS A 813 12.38 4.67 27.57
N PHE A 814 13.68 4.71 27.29
CA PHE A 814 14.58 5.85 27.48
C PHE A 814 15.37 6.08 26.19
N LEU A 815 14.89 6.98 25.33
CA LEU A 815 15.44 7.17 23.99
C LEU A 815 16.27 8.45 23.91
N LEU A 816 17.49 8.30 23.40
CA LEU A 816 18.43 9.39 23.14
C LEU A 816 18.65 9.56 21.64
N TYR A 817 18.54 10.80 21.16
CA TYR A 817 18.73 11.15 19.76
C TYR A 817 19.60 12.39 19.57
N GLY A 818 20.16 12.49 18.37
CA GLY A 818 20.97 13.62 17.91
C GLY A 818 22.29 13.79 18.67
N ASP A 819 22.79 15.02 18.70
CA ASP A 819 24.14 15.34 19.14
C ASP A 819 24.18 15.85 20.58
N TRP A 820 24.96 15.17 21.40
CA TRP A 820 25.16 15.44 22.82
C TRP A 820 26.58 15.97 23.03
N LYS A 821 26.73 17.29 23.10
CA LYS A 821 28.04 17.95 23.23
C LYS A 821 28.44 18.06 24.71
N GLY A 822 29.60 17.50 25.07
CA GLY A 822 30.19 17.62 26.40
C GLY A 822 31.12 18.83 26.53
N GLY A 823 31.37 19.25 27.77
CA GLY A 823 32.16 20.44 28.07
C GLY A 823 33.63 20.35 27.66
N ASN A 824 34.19 19.14 27.68
CA ASN A 824 35.61 18.86 27.47
C ASN A 824 35.92 18.51 26.00
N GLY A 825 34.97 18.70 25.09
CA GLY A 825 35.05 18.25 23.68
C GLY A 825 34.60 16.79 23.45
N ALA A 826 34.30 16.03 24.50
CA ALA A 826 33.71 14.69 24.37
C ALA A 826 32.23 14.81 23.95
N SER A 827 31.89 14.37 22.75
CA SER A 827 30.52 14.38 22.23
C SER A 827 29.99 12.98 21.99
N TRP A 828 28.74 12.74 22.37
CA TRP A 828 27.99 11.56 21.96
C TRP A 828 27.13 11.92 20.76
N SER A 829 27.07 11.06 19.75
CA SER A 829 26.12 11.20 18.65
C SER A 829 25.24 9.96 18.60
N PHE A 830 23.93 10.20 18.61
CA PHE A 830 22.87 9.21 18.49
C PHE A 830 22.12 9.46 17.15
N GLY A 831 21.24 8.54 16.73
CA GLY A 831 20.52 8.70 15.46
C GLY A 831 19.73 10.01 15.37
N HIS A 832 19.47 10.53 14.16
CA HIS A 832 18.68 11.76 13.98
C HIS A 832 17.19 11.47 13.75
N ILE A 833 16.34 12.25 14.43
CA ILE A 833 14.86 12.18 14.33
C ILE A 833 14.34 12.45 12.91
N SER A 834 15.05 13.23 12.09
CA SER A 834 14.64 13.55 10.72
C SER A 834 14.50 12.32 9.81
N ASP A 835 15.16 11.22 10.18
CA ASP A 835 15.19 9.99 9.39
C ASP A 835 14.17 8.95 9.86
N GLY A 836 13.42 9.24 10.94
CA GLY A 836 12.38 8.36 11.49
C GLY A 836 12.90 6.98 11.91
N LYS A 837 14.19 6.87 12.25
CA LYS A 837 14.87 5.60 12.49
C LYS A 837 15.84 5.69 13.66
N SER A 838 15.71 4.74 14.59
CA SER A 838 16.56 4.58 15.76
C SER A 838 17.91 3.94 15.39
N SER A 839 18.99 4.37 16.04
CA SER A 839 20.32 3.78 15.82
C SER A 839 20.62 2.68 16.83
N LEU A 840 21.60 1.82 16.51
CA LEU A 840 22.10 0.78 17.42
C LEU A 840 22.44 1.34 18.80
N ARG A 841 23.12 2.49 18.81
CA ARG A 841 23.56 3.16 20.04
C ARG A 841 22.38 3.70 20.86
N THR A 842 21.31 4.18 20.21
CA THR A 842 20.08 4.62 20.90
C THR A 842 19.44 3.46 21.67
N HIS A 843 19.27 2.30 21.02
CA HIS A 843 18.69 1.13 21.69
C HIS A 843 19.63 0.52 22.73
N ALA A 844 20.94 0.51 22.49
CA ALA A 844 21.90 -0.04 23.45
C ALA A 844 21.90 0.82 24.72
N MET A 845 21.83 2.15 24.58
CA MET A 845 21.75 3.05 25.72
C MET A 845 20.43 2.95 26.48
N ASP A 846 19.29 2.78 25.77
CA ASP A 846 18.00 2.48 26.41
C ASP A 846 18.08 1.22 27.29
N ARG A 847 18.65 0.14 26.76
CA ARG A 847 18.86 -1.11 27.51
C ARG A 847 19.81 -0.91 28.69
N TYR A 848 20.94 -0.22 28.50
CA TYR A 848 21.91 0.06 29.56
C TYR A 848 21.29 0.86 30.72
N ILE A 849 20.52 1.91 30.43
CA ILE A 849 19.90 2.74 31.47
C ILE A 849 18.83 1.95 32.23
N ARG A 850 18.03 1.12 31.55
CA ARG A 850 16.95 0.35 32.20
C ARG A 850 17.42 -0.92 32.90
N LYS A 851 18.24 -1.73 32.22
CA LYS A 851 18.62 -3.09 32.66
C LYS A 851 20.06 -3.16 33.18
N GLY A 852 20.89 -2.13 32.99
CA GLY A 852 22.31 -2.15 33.34
C GLY A 852 23.19 -2.87 32.33
N GLY A 853 24.48 -2.99 32.63
CA GLY A 853 25.51 -3.59 31.76
C GLY A 853 26.76 -2.72 31.68
N ASP A 854 27.59 -2.95 30.67
CA ASP A 854 28.71 -2.06 30.36
C ASP A 854 28.24 -0.77 29.70
N LEU A 855 28.89 0.37 29.92
CA LEU A 855 28.54 1.59 29.18
C LEU A 855 28.81 1.37 27.67
N PRO A 856 27.83 1.58 26.77
CA PRO A 856 27.95 1.28 25.33
C PRO A 856 28.77 2.36 24.60
N THR A 857 30.08 2.43 24.90
CA THR A 857 31.01 3.42 24.35
C THR A 857 31.50 3.07 22.94
N THR A 858 31.50 1.79 22.57
CA THR A 858 31.95 1.29 21.26
C THR A 858 30.84 0.48 20.58
N ASP A 859 30.87 0.41 19.26
CA ASP A 859 29.86 -0.33 18.48
C ASP A 859 29.84 -1.82 18.84
N GLU A 860 31.01 -2.39 19.16
CA GLU A 860 31.15 -3.76 19.64
C GLU A 860 30.38 -4.00 20.96
N LYS A 861 30.51 -3.09 21.93
CA LYS A 861 29.72 -3.13 23.17
C LYS A 861 28.23 -2.93 22.92
N CYS A 862 27.86 -2.10 21.94
CA CYS A 862 26.47 -1.92 21.56
C CYS A 862 25.87 -3.22 20.98
N ARG A 863 26.60 -3.93 20.11
CA ARG A 863 26.17 -5.22 19.53
C ARG A 863 26.13 -6.35 20.57
N GLN A 864 27.02 -6.34 21.56
CA GLN A 864 26.96 -7.30 22.68
C GLN A 864 25.68 -7.13 23.51
N GLN A 865 25.17 -5.91 23.65
CA GLN A 865 23.94 -5.62 24.38
C GLN A 865 22.67 -5.85 23.57
N ILE A 866 22.75 -5.86 22.23
CA ILE A 866 21.62 -6.15 21.35
C ILE A 866 22.05 -7.22 20.35
N PRO A 867 22.05 -8.51 20.77
CA PRO A 867 22.30 -9.60 19.84
C PRO A 867 21.17 -9.67 18.80
N ASN A 868 21.51 -9.90 17.52
CA ASN A 868 20.59 -10.01 16.37
C ASN A 868 19.94 -8.71 15.85
N CYS A 869 20.66 -7.60 15.86
CA CYS A 869 20.28 -6.38 15.15
C CYS A 869 20.16 -6.59 13.63
N ARG A 870 18.93 -6.48 13.07
CA ARG A 870 18.72 -6.44 11.62
C ARG A 870 19.20 -5.10 11.07
N VAL A 871 20.31 -5.12 10.34
CA VAL A 871 20.86 -3.94 9.66
C VAL A 871 20.12 -3.75 8.33
N VAL A 872 19.34 -2.67 8.22
CA VAL A 872 18.72 -2.28 6.95
C VAL A 872 19.65 -1.31 6.22
N GLU A 873 20.42 -1.81 5.24
CA GLU A 873 21.13 -0.95 4.30
C GLU A 873 20.14 -0.28 3.34
N ARG A 874 19.99 1.04 3.43
CA ARG A 874 19.43 1.85 2.34
C ARG A 874 20.47 2.85 1.87
N SER A 875 20.90 2.72 0.62
CA SER A 875 21.63 3.78 -0.07
C SER A 875 20.76 5.04 -0.13
N LEU A 876 21.10 6.08 0.62
CA LEU A 876 20.49 7.40 0.48
C LEU A 876 20.93 8.00 -0.87
N ARG A 877 20.16 7.76 -1.94
CA ARG A 877 20.09 8.77 -3.02
C ARG A 877 19.31 9.96 -2.43
N ARG A 878 20.01 11.02 -2.06
CA ARG A 878 19.36 12.33 -1.86
C ARG A 878 18.60 12.68 -3.15
N PRO A 879 17.35 13.15 -3.09
CA PRO A 879 16.76 13.86 -4.22
C PRO A 879 17.60 15.12 -4.44
N ASP A 880 18.13 15.26 -5.65
CA ASP A 880 18.82 16.46 -6.10
C ASP A 880 17.96 17.70 -5.84
N ILE A 881 18.32 18.48 -4.84
CA ILE A 881 18.02 19.91 -4.85
C ILE A 881 19.03 20.51 -5.82
N ALA A 882 18.55 20.87 -7.00
CA ALA A 882 19.30 21.67 -7.96
C ALA A 882 19.78 22.97 -7.29
N SER A 883 21.03 22.99 -6.83
CA SER A 883 21.76 24.20 -6.46
C SER A 883 22.80 24.51 -7.53
N ARG A 884 22.70 25.74 -8.05
CA ARG A 884 23.46 26.37 -9.14
C ARG A 884 25.00 26.13 -9.10
N PRO A 885 25.68 26.15 -10.26
CA PRO A 885 27.12 25.85 -10.37
C PRO A 885 27.99 27.04 -9.96
N GLY A 886 29.09 26.78 -9.25
CA GLY A 886 30.23 27.69 -9.15
C GLY A 886 30.76 27.97 -7.75
N HIS A 887 31.48 27.02 -7.14
CA HIS A 887 32.56 27.37 -6.19
C HIS A 887 33.57 26.21 -6.06
N PRO A 888 34.84 26.37 -6.48
CA PRO A 888 35.83 25.29 -6.50
C PRO A 888 36.60 25.18 -5.17
N GLY A 889 35.88 25.02 -4.05
CA GLY A 889 36.48 25.00 -2.71
C GLY A 889 36.00 23.89 -1.75
N PHE A 890 34.97 23.10 -2.11
CA PHE A 890 34.34 22.13 -1.21
C PHE A 890 34.56 20.66 -1.64
N ARG A 891 35.77 20.34 -2.12
CA ARG A 891 36.15 18.98 -2.57
C ARG A 891 37.12 18.25 -1.63
N ARG A 892 37.32 18.73 -0.40
CA ARG A 892 38.21 18.09 0.59
C ARG A 892 37.61 18.16 2.01
N LEU A 893 36.53 17.42 2.23
CA LEU A 893 36.12 16.85 3.53
C LEU A 893 35.06 15.74 3.31
N VAL A 894 35.21 15.02 2.20
CA VAL A 894 34.55 13.73 1.93
C VAL A 894 35.68 12.72 2.00
N ASN A 895 35.98 12.24 3.21
CA ASN A 895 36.77 11.03 3.50
C ASN A 895 36.88 10.87 5.02
N ALA A 896 35.75 10.52 5.64
CA ALA A 896 35.68 9.77 6.88
C ALA A 896 34.27 9.15 6.92
N SER A 897 34.15 7.98 6.31
CA SER A 897 32.97 7.14 6.34
C SER A 897 32.84 6.50 7.74
N GLU A 898 32.04 7.10 8.62
CA GLU A 898 31.49 6.35 9.75
C GLU A 898 30.20 5.66 9.27
N HIS A 899 30.27 4.34 9.18
CA HIS A 899 29.16 3.46 8.82
C HIS A 899 28.05 3.57 9.87
N THR A 900 26.91 4.17 9.51
CA THR A 900 25.75 4.25 10.42
C THR A 900 24.84 3.05 10.19
N GLU A 901 24.88 2.07 11.11
CA GLU A 901 24.01 0.90 11.12
C GLU A 901 22.64 1.25 11.74
N TYR A 902 21.56 0.96 11.01
CA TYR A 902 20.17 1.21 11.41
C TYR A 902 19.49 -0.07 11.91
N ILE A 903 18.66 0.03 12.95
CA ILE A 903 17.95 -1.10 13.56
C ILE A 903 16.48 -0.77 13.69
N ASP A 904 15.62 -1.70 13.24
CA ASP A 904 14.20 -1.67 13.57
C ASP A 904 14.01 -2.04 15.05
N GLU A 905 13.10 -1.36 15.75
CA GLU A 905 12.86 -1.60 17.18
C GLU A 905 12.66 -3.10 17.46
N PRO A 906 13.35 -3.70 18.44
CA PRO A 906 12.98 -5.03 18.90
C PRO A 906 11.59 -4.95 19.53
N ASP A 907 10.70 -5.88 19.15
CA ASP A 907 9.38 -6.04 19.73
C ASP A 907 9.47 -6.03 21.27
N SER A 908 8.60 -5.23 21.88
CA SER A 908 8.47 -5.09 23.32
C SER A 908 8.40 -6.44 24.02
N ASP A 909 9.20 -6.61 25.09
CA ASP A 909 9.16 -7.77 26.00
C ASP A 909 7.69 -8.16 26.30
N PRO A 910 7.24 -9.38 25.93
CA PRO A 910 5.84 -9.81 26.01
C PRO A 910 5.34 -10.08 27.45
N GLU A 911 6.17 -9.85 28.48
CA GLU A 911 5.86 -10.25 29.86
C GLU A 911 5.17 -9.18 30.73
N CYS A 912 4.91 -7.97 30.23
CA CYS A 912 4.35 -6.88 31.05
C CYS A 912 3.29 -6.05 30.32
N LEU A 913 2.18 -6.65 29.90
CA LEU A 913 1.02 -5.90 29.38
C LEU A 913 -0.28 -6.34 30.07
N SER A 914 -0.68 -5.60 31.11
CA SER A 914 -2.03 -5.60 31.67
C SER A 914 -2.99 -4.74 30.83
N GLU A 915 -4.30 -4.99 30.90
CA GLU A 915 -5.32 -4.43 29.99
C GLU A 915 -5.48 -2.89 30.05
N ASP A 916 -4.95 -2.19 31.07
CA ASP A 916 -4.96 -0.72 31.18
C ASP A 916 -3.86 -0.03 30.34
N GLU A 917 -3.01 -0.80 29.65
CA GLU A 917 -1.73 -0.33 29.09
C GLU A 917 -1.79 0.17 27.63
N ASP A 918 -2.96 0.10 27.01
CA ASP A 918 -3.12 0.29 25.57
C ASP A 918 -3.35 1.77 25.19
N GLU A 919 -3.87 2.62 26.09
CA GLU A 919 -4.09 4.05 25.78
C GLU A 919 -2.81 4.88 25.80
N ASP A 920 -1.95 4.74 26.82
CA ASP A 920 -0.72 5.53 26.97
C ASP A 920 0.32 5.21 25.85
N LEU A 921 0.37 3.95 25.41
CA LEU A 921 1.27 3.50 24.34
C LEU A 921 0.73 3.86 22.95
N LYS A 922 -0.59 3.72 22.69
CA LYS A 922 -1.22 4.25 21.47
C LYS A 922 -1.08 5.77 21.38
N PHE A 923 -1.22 6.44 22.53
CA PHE A 923 -0.99 7.88 22.65
C PHE A 923 0.45 8.24 22.28
N TRP A 924 1.46 7.53 22.78
CA TRP A 924 2.86 7.77 22.38
C TRP A 924 3.15 7.47 20.90
N LYS A 925 2.68 6.32 20.39
CA LYS A 925 2.92 5.90 19.00
C LYS A 925 2.24 6.80 17.95
N ALA A 926 1.16 7.48 18.30
CA ALA A 926 0.48 8.40 17.39
C ALA A 926 1.15 9.78 17.25
N HIS A 927 2.09 10.14 18.14
CA HIS A 927 2.68 11.47 18.22
C HIS A 927 4.22 11.50 18.03
N LEU A 928 4.88 10.33 17.99
CA LEU A 928 6.18 10.14 17.33
C LEU A 928 5.97 10.01 15.83
#